data_AF-A0A5J4SR38-F1
#
_entry.id   AF-A0A5J4SR38-F1
#
_cell.length_a   1.000
_cell.length_b   1.000
_cell.length_c   1.000
_cell.angle_alpha   90.00
_cell.angle_beta   90.00
_cell.angle_gamma   90.00
#
_symmetry.space_group_name_H-M   'P 1'
#
loop_
_entity.id
_entity.type
_entity.pdbx_description
1 polymer ?
#
loop_
_entity_poly.entity_id
_entity_poly.type
_entity_poly.pdbx_seq_one_letter_code
_entity_poly.pdbx_strand_id
1 'polypeptide(L)'
;MIPKIIHYCWFGKEPLPGKMQRCIASWRKFCPDYEIILWNEENFDLSISNFAREAYESGKLAFVSDFIRIYLLYTYGGIYLDTDVEVLRPLDDLLNNEAFSALENPDYGWIGMGTAVLGAKAGSRWVKEILHYYENSHFIHPDGSLNMDIYIHGHITGQMYGVFHADTHDYGEVKIYEKQLVYPHNALHITADSYTIHHCTGSWVTPVSVVMPAYNAAKTIAEAIRSVLDQTCTRFELLVIDDGSTDNTADVVRSFKDNRVVLIRNEHDYIGSLNLGLRRSSGKYIARMDADDVMFPKRLQLQYETMETHTEVAVCGTWMRRWEQGRNIEYQVEYGSGLLDNPFSFLKGGNSLLPHTTAFIRKNFLTENHLQYDKNYTYAEDYKLWFDIAALGGQFYIIPQSLLHCRYLTTGASYTHAREQEEATERIRKEIAAHLSPSLLTIIIPFLNEGEELERTLKSIRQTATGSPDIILINDAGTDGYDYKKTAVSYGCRCIRHTERTGVAASRDEGVRECNTPYFLLLDAHMEFYEKGWDERIIRLLQENSHSLLCSQTRVLWETRDNCDTAQSPVFGACFDQENSIQCSWNHQDPDPGKPLSVIECIRGGAYACSKAYWQHLHGLEGLVHYGFDEELISRKVYEGGGTCLLVKDWTVGHVYRQKFPYNVENKDLVYNQLLIIEFFFEGERKQDLVQSLQNTYGDTFNRAEQMIKANYKWIEKEKAYLKSIKKR
;
A
#
# COMPACT_ATOMS: atom_id res chain seq x y z
N MET A 1 -33.51 32.04 -1.38
CA MET A 1 -32.87 31.12 -0.40
C MET A 1 -33.43 29.74 -0.68
N ILE A 2 -32.66 28.67 -0.42
CA ILE A 2 -33.18 27.30 -0.49
C ILE A 2 -34.30 27.15 0.56
N PRO A 3 -35.48 26.61 0.23
CA PRO A 3 -36.56 26.44 1.19
C PRO A 3 -36.23 25.39 2.26
N LYS A 4 -36.82 25.52 3.46
CA LYS A 4 -36.66 24.57 4.58
C LYS A 4 -37.49 23.30 4.36
N ILE A 5 -37.17 22.58 3.30
CA ILE A 5 -37.81 21.30 2.94
C ILE A 5 -36.71 20.25 2.81
N ILE A 6 -36.89 19.10 3.45
CA ILE A 6 -36.06 17.91 3.30
C ILE A 6 -36.85 16.85 2.52
N HIS A 7 -36.35 16.49 1.35
CA HIS A 7 -36.88 15.42 0.52
C HIS A 7 -36.07 14.14 0.75
N TYR A 8 -36.75 13.00 0.80
CA TYR A 8 -36.09 11.68 0.75
C TYR A 8 -36.98 10.65 0.08
N CYS A 9 -36.37 9.60 -0.49
CA CYS A 9 -37.06 8.55 -1.22
C CYS A 9 -37.05 7.21 -0.46
N TRP A 10 -38.16 6.47 -0.54
CA TRP A 10 -38.21 5.07 -0.10
C TRP A 10 -39.20 4.28 -0.97
N PHE A 11 -38.66 3.54 -1.93
CA PHE A 11 -39.40 2.71 -2.89
C PHE A 11 -39.10 1.23 -2.62
N GLY A 12 -40.03 0.33 -2.97
CA GLY A 12 -39.90 -1.12 -2.87
C GLY A 12 -40.79 -1.80 -1.82
N LYS A 13 -41.71 -1.07 -1.17
CA LYS A 13 -42.68 -1.54 -0.14
C LYS A 13 -42.10 -2.21 1.13
N GLU A 14 -40.79 -2.43 1.20
CA GLU A 14 -40.14 -2.94 2.41
C GLU A 14 -40.22 -1.94 3.56
N PRO A 15 -40.24 -2.38 4.82
CA PRO A 15 -40.22 -1.47 5.96
C PRO A 15 -38.85 -0.78 6.07
N LEU A 16 -38.85 0.50 6.44
CA LEU A 16 -37.64 1.30 6.59
C LEU A 16 -36.75 0.73 7.73
N PRO A 17 -35.49 0.34 7.48
CA PRO A 17 -34.64 -0.29 8.49
C PRO A 17 -34.37 0.61 9.71
N GLY A 18 -34.20 0.01 10.88
CA GLY A 18 -33.99 0.75 12.14
C GLY A 18 -32.78 1.70 12.12
N LYS A 19 -31.73 1.43 11.33
CA LYS A 19 -30.59 2.35 11.15
C LYS A 19 -31.00 3.63 10.40
N MET A 20 -31.79 3.49 9.34
CA MET A 20 -32.30 4.63 8.56
C MET A 20 -33.34 5.42 9.35
N GLN A 21 -34.15 4.76 10.19
CA GLN A 21 -35.05 5.46 11.11
C GLN A 21 -34.28 6.38 12.08
N ARG A 22 -33.10 5.95 12.56
CA ARG A 22 -32.22 6.80 13.40
C ARG A 22 -31.66 7.99 12.63
N CYS A 23 -31.28 7.77 11.37
CA CYS A 23 -30.83 8.84 10.47
C CYS A 23 -31.94 9.90 10.31
N ILE A 24 -33.16 9.50 9.97
CA ILE A 24 -34.31 10.41 9.84
C ILE A 24 -34.64 11.11 11.19
N ALA A 25 -34.50 10.41 12.32
CA ALA A 25 -34.69 11.01 13.64
C ALA A 25 -33.68 12.14 13.92
N SER A 26 -32.44 12.02 13.43
CA SER A 26 -31.45 13.08 13.52
C SER A 26 -31.86 14.33 12.74
N TRP A 27 -32.52 14.18 11.59
CA TRP A 27 -33.01 15.30 10.78
C TRP A 27 -34.04 16.11 11.57
N ARG A 28 -35.01 15.43 12.19
CA ARG A 28 -36.03 16.08 13.05
C ARG A 28 -35.42 16.76 14.28
N LYS A 29 -34.33 16.20 14.82
CA LYS A 29 -33.64 16.75 15.98
C LYS A 29 -32.93 18.06 15.66
N PHE A 30 -32.23 18.12 14.53
CA PHE A 30 -31.37 19.26 14.19
C PHE A 30 -32.02 20.27 13.25
N CYS A 31 -33.07 19.87 12.53
CA CYS A 31 -33.85 20.71 11.62
C CYS A 31 -35.35 20.67 12.02
N PRO A 32 -35.73 21.08 13.25
CA PRO A 32 -37.08 20.89 13.79
C PRO A 32 -38.16 21.73 13.09
N ASP A 33 -37.78 22.79 12.38
CA ASP A 33 -38.66 23.68 11.64
C ASP A 33 -38.68 23.41 10.13
N TYR A 34 -37.99 22.36 9.67
CA TYR A 34 -38.02 21.92 8.27
C TYR A 34 -39.21 21.00 8.02
N GLU A 35 -39.85 21.15 6.87
CA GLU A 35 -40.81 20.17 6.36
C GLU A 35 -40.05 18.95 5.84
N ILE A 36 -40.38 17.75 6.31
CA ILE A 36 -39.71 16.50 5.87
C ILE A 36 -40.70 15.65 5.08
N ILE A 37 -40.43 15.45 3.79
CA ILE A 37 -41.33 14.80 2.85
C ILE A 37 -40.71 13.48 2.37
N LEU A 38 -41.43 12.39 2.64
CA LEU A 38 -41.16 11.07 2.07
C LEU A 38 -41.77 10.96 0.68
N TRP A 39 -41.00 10.49 -0.29
CA TRP A 39 -41.46 10.14 -1.63
C TRP A 39 -41.42 8.63 -1.85
N ASN A 40 -42.53 8.07 -2.29
CA ASN A 40 -42.74 6.63 -2.51
C ASN A 40 -43.78 6.39 -3.63
N GLU A 41 -44.19 5.14 -3.82
CA GLU A 41 -45.17 4.75 -4.85
C GLU A 41 -46.57 5.34 -4.65
N GLU A 42 -46.90 5.82 -3.45
CA GLU A 42 -48.22 6.37 -3.14
C GLU A 42 -48.35 7.84 -3.54
N ASN A 43 -47.23 8.55 -3.64
CA ASN A 43 -47.23 10.00 -3.86
C ASN A 43 -46.30 10.49 -4.98
N PHE A 44 -45.60 9.59 -5.69
CA PHE A 44 -44.81 9.91 -6.87
C PHE A 44 -45.19 9.03 -8.07
N ASP A 45 -45.50 9.67 -9.21
CA ASP A 45 -45.77 8.98 -10.46
C ASP A 45 -44.47 8.60 -11.18
N LEU A 46 -44.08 7.33 -11.11
CA LEU A 46 -42.88 6.82 -11.79
C LEU A 46 -42.97 6.83 -13.32
N SER A 47 -44.17 6.96 -13.89
CA SER A 47 -44.35 6.93 -15.35
C SER A 47 -43.82 8.17 -16.07
N ILE A 48 -43.51 9.24 -15.34
CA ILE A 48 -42.99 10.49 -15.89
C ILE A 48 -41.54 10.38 -16.40
N SER A 49 -40.82 9.30 -16.07
CA SER A 49 -39.45 9.05 -16.54
C SER A 49 -39.25 7.58 -16.89
N ASN A 50 -38.77 7.32 -18.11
CA ASN A 50 -38.38 5.98 -18.53
C ASN A 50 -37.26 5.42 -17.65
N PHE A 51 -36.26 6.24 -17.30
CA PHE A 51 -35.18 5.85 -16.40
C PHE A 51 -35.71 5.37 -15.05
N ALA A 52 -36.53 6.17 -14.37
CA ALA A 52 -37.04 5.83 -13.04
C ALA A 52 -37.93 4.58 -13.06
N ARG A 53 -38.82 4.47 -14.05
CA ARG A 53 -39.70 3.31 -14.23
C ARG A 53 -38.91 2.03 -14.48
N GLU A 54 -37.95 2.07 -15.40
CA GLU A 54 -37.12 0.90 -15.75
C GLU A 54 -36.19 0.47 -14.59
N ALA A 55 -35.64 1.44 -13.84
CA ALA A 55 -34.87 1.14 -12.63
C ALA A 55 -35.71 0.42 -11.57
N TYR A 56 -36.95 0.87 -11.38
CA TYR A 56 -37.91 0.24 -10.47
C TYR A 56 -38.27 -1.19 -10.93
N GLU A 57 -38.63 -1.36 -12.22
CA GLU A 57 -38.96 -2.66 -12.82
C GLU A 57 -37.78 -3.64 -12.76
N SER A 58 -36.54 -3.15 -12.82
CA SER A 58 -35.31 -3.95 -12.70
C SER A 58 -34.92 -4.28 -11.25
N GLY A 59 -35.70 -3.86 -10.25
CA GLY A 59 -35.39 -4.04 -8.82
C GLY A 59 -34.21 -3.20 -8.33
N LYS A 60 -33.80 -2.18 -9.08
CA LYS A 60 -32.65 -1.30 -8.79
C LYS A 60 -33.13 -0.01 -8.10
N LEU A 61 -33.74 -0.20 -6.93
CA LEU A 61 -34.47 0.84 -6.19
C LEU A 61 -33.64 2.10 -5.85
N ALA A 62 -32.34 1.95 -5.60
CA ALA A 62 -31.44 3.08 -5.34
C ALA A 62 -31.28 4.04 -6.54
N PHE A 63 -31.41 3.53 -7.77
CA PHE A 63 -31.31 4.33 -8.98
C PHE A 63 -32.64 5.02 -9.32
N VAL A 64 -33.76 4.57 -8.74
CA VAL A 64 -35.04 5.27 -8.84
C VAL A 64 -34.92 6.68 -8.23
N SER A 65 -34.18 6.82 -7.12
CA SER A 65 -33.92 8.12 -6.50
C SER A 65 -33.05 9.06 -7.32
N ASP A 66 -32.28 8.59 -8.30
CA ASP A 66 -31.36 9.47 -9.07
C ASP A 66 -32.12 10.48 -9.92
N PHE A 67 -33.16 10.03 -10.62
CA PHE A 67 -34.07 10.94 -11.32
C PHE A 67 -34.91 11.76 -10.32
N ILE A 68 -35.52 11.09 -9.34
CA ILE A 68 -36.51 11.72 -8.46
C ILE A 68 -35.88 12.83 -7.62
N ARG A 69 -34.69 12.62 -7.05
CA ARG A 69 -34.03 13.64 -6.21
C ARG A 69 -33.82 14.95 -6.96
N ILE A 70 -33.44 14.87 -8.23
CA ILE A 70 -33.21 16.03 -9.08
C ILE A 70 -34.53 16.67 -9.51
N TYR A 71 -35.52 15.86 -9.89
CA TYR A 71 -36.86 16.35 -10.21
C TYR A 71 -37.49 17.15 -9.05
N LEU A 72 -37.37 16.64 -7.83
CA LEU A 72 -37.91 17.26 -6.63
C LEU A 72 -37.23 18.60 -6.34
N LEU A 73 -35.90 18.65 -6.41
CA LEU A 73 -35.16 19.90 -6.19
C LEU A 73 -35.45 20.95 -7.27
N TYR A 74 -35.63 20.53 -8.52
CA TYR A 74 -36.02 21.46 -9.58
C TYR A 74 -37.42 22.03 -9.34
N THR A 75 -38.37 21.18 -8.94
CA THR A 75 -39.80 21.53 -8.83
C THR A 75 -40.10 22.31 -7.55
N TYR A 76 -39.62 21.83 -6.40
CA TYR A 76 -39.96 22.34 -5.08
C TYR A 76 -38.82 23.15 -4.44
N GLY A 77 -37.57 22.95 -4.91
CA GLY A 77 -36.39 23.37 -4.17
C GLY A 77 -36.22 22.56 -2.89
N GLY A 78 -35.25 22.95 -2.05
CA GLY A 78 -35.04 22.35 -0.74
C GLY A 78 -33.72 21.62 -0.66
N ILE A 79 -33.63 20.69 0.28
CA ILE A 79 -32.50 19.79 0.49
C ILE A 79 -32.99 18.37 0.26
N TYR A 80 -32.24 17.57 -0.49
CA TYR A 80 -32.45 16.14 -0.59
C TYR A 80 -31.44 15.41 0.28
N LEU A 81 -31.90 14.40 1.04
CA LEU A 81 -31.07 13.51 1.85
C LEU A 81 -31.38 12.05 1.54
N ASP A 82 -30.36 11.24 1.28
CA ASP A 82 -30.53 9.78 1.29
C ASP A 82 -30.82 9.28 2.71
N THR A 83 -31.60 8.20 2.79
CA THR A 83 -32.13 7.64 4.06
C THR A 83 -31.05 7.19 5.06
N ASP A 84 -29.82 6.98 4.62
CA ASP A 84 -28.66 6.63 5.44
C ASP A 84 -27.72 7.80 5.72
N VAL A 85 -28.20 9.04 5.54
CA VAL A 85 -27.51 10.25 5.98
C VAL A 85 -27.95 10.63 7.40
N GLU A 86 -27.02 10.75 8.33
CA GLU A 86 -27.24 11.29 9.68
C GLU A 86 -26.87 12.78 9.72
N VAL A 87 -27.73 13.62 10.29
CA VAL A 87 -27.48 15.06 10.49
C VAL A 87 -26.90 15.26 11.89
N LEU A 88 -25.84 16.06 12.00
CA LEU A 88 -25.08 16.33 13.23
C LEU A 88 -25.33 17.73 13.81
N ARG A 89 -25.79 18.68 12.99
CA ARG A 89 -26.10 20.06 13.36
C ARG A 89 -27.10 20.70 12.38
N PRO A 90 -27.71 21.85 12.72
CA PRO A 90 -28.67 22.51 11.82
C PRO A 90 -28.08 22.83 10.45
N LEU A 91 -28.89 22.71 9.39
CA LEU A 91 -28.46 22.91 8.00
C LEU A 91 -28.69 24.35 7.49
N ASP A 92 -29.09 25.28 8.37
CA ASP A 92 -29.52 26.65 8.02
C ASP A 92 -28.46 27.42 7.24
N ASP A 93 -27.18 27.23 7.57
CA ASP A 93 -26.06 27.90 6.92
C ASP A 93 -25.94 27.54 5.42
N LEU A 94 -26.43 26.36 5.03
CA LEU A 94 -26.42 25.90 3.65
C LEU A 94 -27.53 26.55 2.80
N LEU A 95 -28.57 27.10 3.44
CA LEU A 95 -29.73 27.64 2.72
C LEU A 95 -29.43 28.92 1.94
N ASN A 96 -28.36 29.63 2.31
CA ASN A 96 -27.93 30.87 1.68
C ASN A 96 -27.38 30.67 0.26
N ASN A 97 -27.10 29.44 -0.15
CA ASN A 97 -26.65 29.12 -1.51
C ASN A 97 -27.78 29.18 -2.55
N GLU A 98 -27.43 29.24 -3.83
CA GLU A 98 -28.40 29.02 -4.92
C GLU A 98 -28.64 27.52 -5.14
N ALA A 99 -27.55 26.77 -5.22
CA ALA A 99 -27.50 25.33 -5.08
C ALA A 99 -26.21 24.90 -4.39
N PHE A 100 -26.21 23.70 -3.80
CA PHE A 100 -25.03 23.09 -3.25
C PHE A 100 -25.01 21.57 -3.40
N SER A 101 -23.80 21.03 -3.37
CA SER A 101 -23.50 19.60 -3.24
C SER A 101 -22.11 19.46 -2.58
N ALA A 102 -21.56 18.26 -2.50
CA ALA A 102 -20.26 18.00 -1.88
C ALA A 102 -19.45 16.96 -2.63
N LEU A 103 -18.13 16.96 -2.44
CA LEU A 103 -17.23 15.94 -2.99
C LEU A 103 -17.32 14.64 -2.16
N GLU A 104 -17.51 13.51 -2.85
CA GLU A 104 -17.50 12.16 -2.29
C GLU A 104 -16.12 11.48 -2.50
N ASN A 105 -15.50 11.71 -3.66
CA ASN A 105 -14.24 11.05 -4.03
C ASN A 105 -13.28 11.99 -4.81
N PRO A 106 -12.33 12.67 -4.14
CA PRO A 106 -11.45 13.67 -4.76
C PRO A 106 -10.29 13.07 -5.58
N ASP A 107 -10.00 11.76 -5.44
CA ASP A 107 -8.83 11.11 -6.05
C ASP A 107 -9.03 10.66 -7.50
N TYR A 108 -10.17 10.96 -8.11
CA TYR A 108 -10.49 10.62 -9.50
C TYR A 108 -10.42 11.87 -10.39
N GLY A 109 -9.99 11.72 -11.64
CA GLY A 109 -9.68 12.84 -12.55
C GLY A 109 -10.88 13.63 -13.10
N TRP A 110 -11.96 13.76 -12.32
CA TRP A 110 -13.20 14.50 -12.58
C TRP A 110 -13.81 14.96 -11.23
N ILE A 111 -14.79 15.88 -11.26
CA ILE A 111 -15.47 16.35 -10.03
C ILE A 111 -16.30 15.19 -9.43
N GLY A 112 -15.72 14.44 -8.48
CA GLY A 112 -16.36 13.31 -7.80
C GLY A 112 -17.46 13.75 -6.81
N MET A 113 -18.56 14.30 -7.32
CA MET A 113 -19.69 14.81 -6.53
C MET A 113 -20.55 13.69 -5.95
N GLY A 114 -20.93 13.83 -4.68
CA GLY A 114 -21.90 12.96 -4.02
C GLY A 114 -23.34 13.38 -4.29
N THR A 115 -24.25 12.40 -4.35
CA THR A 115 -25.68 12.61 -4.61
C THR A 115 -26.57 12.39 -3.39
N ALA A 116 -26.01 11.88 -2.28
CA ALA A 116 -26.75 11.65 -1.04
C ALA A 116 -27.15 12.92 -0.27
N VAL A 117 -26.47 14.05 -0.48
CA VAL A 117 -26.79 15.35 0.13
C VAL A 117 -26.60 16.46 -0.90
N LEU A 118 -27.68 17.10 -1.30
CA LEU A 118 -27.66 18.24 -2.20
C LEU A 118 -28.85 19.15 -1.91
N GLY A 119 -28.75 20.42 -2.28
CA GLY A 119 -29.86 21.35 -2.13
C GLY A 119 -29.86 22.41 -3.21
N ALA A 120 -31.03 22.94 -3.53
CA ALA A 120 -31.19 23.97 -4.55
C ALA A 120 -32.45 24.81 -4.36
N LYS A 121 -32.45 26.01 -4.94
CA LYS A 121 -33.68 26.77 -5.18
C LYS A 121 -34.49 26.08 -6.30
N ALA A 122 -35.81 26.13 -6.19
CA ALA A 122 -36.69 25.71 -7.29
C ALA A 122 -36.33 26.46 -8.58
N GLY A 123 -36.29 25.74 -9.70
CA GLY A 123 -35.91 26.29 -11.00
C GLY A 123 -34.41 26.56 -11.21
N SER A 124 -33.52 26.06 -10.33
CA SER A 124 -32.06 26.16 -10.54
C SER A 124 -31.67 25.61 -11.92
N ARG A 125 -30.84 26.36 -12.64
CA ARG A 125 -30.32 25.97 -13.96
C ARG A 125 -29.37 24.77 -13.82
N TRP A 126 -28.52 24.74 -12.80
CA TRP A 126 -27.66 23.58 -12.51
C TRP A 126 -28.48 22.28 -12.36
N VAL A 127 -29.54 22.31 -11.55
CA VAL A 127 -30.43 21.14 -11.38
C VAL A 127 -31.15 20.81 -12.68
N LYS A 128 -31.55 21.81 -13.47
CA LYS A 128 -32.22 21.63 -14.75
C LYS A 128 -31.38 20.86 -15.78
N GLU A 129 -30.08 21.17 -15.88
CA GLU A 129 -29.19 20.47 -16.82
C GLU A 129 -29.02 18.99 -16.43
N ILE A 130 -28.93 18.69 -15.12
CA ILE A 130 -28.90 17.31 -14.63
C ILE A 130 -30.25 16.61 -14.90
N LEU A 131 -31.37 17.30 -14.67
CA LEU A 131 -32.71 16.76 -14.93
C LEU A 131 -32.87 16.39 -16.40
N HIS A 132 -32.38 17.25 -17.30
CA HIS A 132 -32.46 17.06 -18.74
C HIS A 132 -31.79 15.75 -19.19
N TYR A 133 -30.68 15.35 -18.56
CA TYR A 133 -30.06 14.06 -18.83
C TYR A 133 -31.02 12.91 -18.52
N TYR A 134 -31.60 12.88 -17.32
CA TYR A 134 -32.46 11.77 -16.91
C TYR A 134 -33.82 11.76 -17.64
N GLU A 135 -34.34 12.91 -18.06
CA GLU A 135 -35.55 12.99 -18.91
C GLU A 135 -35.35 12.34 -20.28
N ASN A 136 -34.13 12.35 -20.80
CA ASN A 136 -33.79 11.82 -22.13
C ASN A 136 -33.04 10.49 -22.08
N SER A 137 -32.85 9.91 -20.89
CA SER A 137 -32.12 8.67 -20.69
C SER A 137 -33.05 7.49 -20.38
N HIS A 138 -32.58 6.30 -20.71
CA HIS A 138 -33.15 5.03 -20.29
C HIS A 138 -32.25 4.37 -19.23
N PHE A 139 -32.85 3.61 -18.32
CA PHE A 139 -32.08 2.81 -17.35
C PHE A 139 -31.61 1.51 -17.99
N ILE A 140 -32.32 0.99 -18.97
CA ILE A 140 -31.92 -0.20 -19.74
C ILE A 140 -31.39 0.27 -21.10
N HIS A 141 -30.12 0.02 -21.39
CA HIS A 141 -29.51 0.32 -22.68
C HIS A 141 -30.07 -0.58 -23.80
N PRO A 142 -29.95 -0.19 -25.09
CA PRO A 142 -30.44 -1.00 -26.21
C PRO A 142 -29.86 -2.41 -26.30
N ASP A 143 -28.70 -2.66 -25.69
CA ASP A 143 -28.04 -3.96 -25.62
C ASP A 143 -28.47 -4.81 -24.40
N GLY A 144 -29.38 -4.30 -23.57
CA GLY A 144 -29.88 -4.94 -22.35
C GLY A 144 -29.03 -4.71 -21.10
N SER A 145 -27.92 -3.97 -21.20
CA SER A 145 -27.14 -3.58 -20.02
C SER A 145 -27.82 -2.47 -19.22
N LEU A 146 -27.49 -2.36 -17.93
CA LEU A 146 -28.10 -1.38 -17.02
C LEU A 146 -27.25 -0.11 -16.91
N ASN A 147 -27.88 1.05 -17.02
CA ASN A 147 -27.28 2.35 -16.81
C ASN A 147 -27.11 2.62 -15.31
N MET A 148 -25.98 2.18 -14.78
CA MET A 148 -25.62 2.36 -13.37
C MET A 148 -24.55 3.46 -13.18
N ASP A 149 -24.48 4.42 -14.11
CA ASP A 149 -23.51 5.52 -14.03
C ASP A 149 -23.86 6.48 -12.89
N ILE A 150 -23.09 6.40 -11.81
CA ILE A 150 -23.25 7.23 -10.61
C ILE A 150 -22.54 8.59 -10.72
N TYR A 151 -21.80 8.84 -11.80
CA TYR A 151 -20.96 10.01 -11.96
C TYR A 151 -21.60 11.13 -12.79
N ILE A 152 -22.84 10.93 -13.24
CA ILE A 152 -23.56 11.84 -14.14
C ILE A 152 -23.58 13.29 -13.65
N HIS A 153 -23.82 13.51 -12.35
CA HIS A 153 -23.87 14.86 -11.79
C HIS A 153 -22.52 15.58 -11.91
N GLY A 154 -21.43 14.87 -11.62
CA GLY A 154 -20.07 15.40 -11.75
C GLY A 154 -19.69 15.70 -13.19
N HIS A 155 -20.03 14.80 -14.13
CA HIS A 155 -19.79 15.00 -15.56
C HIS A 155 -20.53 16.22 -16.12
N ILE A 156 -21.83 16.34 -15.84
CA ILE A 156 -22.65 17.47 -16.31
C ILE A 156 -22.14 18.77 -15.69
N THR A 157 -21.85 18.77 -14.39
CA THR A 157 -21.29 19.95 -13.71
C THR A 157 -19.95 20.37 -14.31
N GLY A 158 -19.04 19.43 -14.55
CA GLY A 158 -17.75 19.71 -15.20
C GLY A 158 -17.90 20.27 -16.62
N GLN A 159 -18.85 19.75 -17.40
CA GLN A 159 -19.18 20.28 -18.73
C GLN A 159 -19.77 21.70 -18.68
N MET A 160 -20.65 21.98 -17.73
CA MET A 160 -21.27 23.30 -17.57
C MET A 160 -20.25 24.40 -17.27
N TYR A 161 -19.24 24.10 -16.45
CA TYR A 161 -18.29 25.09 -15.95
C TYR A 161 -16.89 24.99 -16.57
N GLY A 162 -16.65 23.99 -17.42
CA GLY A 162 -15.35 23.79 -18.10
C GLY A 162 -14.23 23.35 -17.15
N VAL A 163 -14.58 22.63 -16.07
CA VAL A 163 -13.66 22.24 -15.00
C VAL A 163 -13.70 20.73 -14.79
N PHE A 164 -12.55 20.08 -14.90
CA PHE A 164 -12.40 18.62 -14.71
C PHE A 164 -11.64 18.26 -13.42
N HIS A 165 -11.19 19.24 -12.63
CA HIS A 165 -10.62 19.06 -11.30
C HIS A 165 -11.13 20.16 -10.36
N ALA A 166 -11.51 19.83 -9.13
CA ALA A 166 -12.11 20.76 -8.19
C ALA A 166 -11.05 21.72 -7.56
N ASP A 167 -10.49 22.62 -8.37
CA ASP A 167 -9.55 23.64 -7.88
C ASP A 167 -10.28 24.82 -7.20
N THR A 168 -11.59 24.92 -7.40
CA THR A 168 -12.46 25.97 -6.83
C THR A 168 -13.76 25.37 -6.29
N HIS A 169 -14.19 25.81 -5.10
CA HIS A 169 -15.34 25.26 -4.37
C HIS A 169 -16.65 26.05 -4.60
N ASP A 170 -16.60 27.10 -5.42
CA ASP A 170 -17.72 27.99 -5.70
C ASP A 170 -17.76 28.33 -7.19
N TYR A 171 -18.77 27.82 -7.88
CA TYR A 171 -18.99 28.02 -9.31
C TYR A 171 -20.07 29.10 -9.58
N GLY A 172 -20.33 29.96 -8.59
CA GLY A 172 -21.32 31.03 -8.66
C GLY A 172 -22.75 30.55 -8.40
N GLU A 173 -23.26 29.63 -9.24
CA GLU A 173 -24.62 29.08 -9.08
C GLU A 173 -24.63 27.83 -8.17
N VAL A 174 -23.57 27.03 -8.20
CA VAL A 174 -23.44 25.84 -7.36
C VAL A 174 -22.19 25.92 -6.50
N LYS A 175 -22.39 25.72 -5.20
CA LYS A 175 -21.30 25.59 -4.24
C LYS A 175 -21.00 24.12 -3.97
N ILE A 176 -19.77 23.70 -4.19
CA ILE A 176 -19.32 22.32 -3.96
C ILE A 176 -18.48 22.31 -2.70
N TYR A 177 -19.01 21.71 -1.64
CA TYR A 177 -18.32 21.62 -0.35
C TYR A 177 -17.30 20.47 -0.33
N GLU A 178 -16.20 20.65 0.39
CA GLU A 178 -15.26 19.56 0.66
C GLU A 178 -15.90 18.45 1.51
N LYS A 179 -15.27 17.26 1.44
CA LYS A 179 -15.66 16.03 2.14
C LYS A 179 -15.91 16.22 3.66
N GLN A 180 -15.30 17.23 4.26
CA GLN A 180 -15.33 17.50 5.71
C GLN A 180 -16.64 18.16 6.19
N LEU A 181 -17.42 18.80 5.31
CA LEU A 181 -18.69 19.41 5.70
C LEU A 181 -19.89 18.49 5.55
N VAL A 182 -19.83 17.43 4.72
CA VAL A 182 -21.03 16.64 4.36
C VAL A 182 -20.80 15.11 4.26
N TYR A 183 -19.57 14.59 4.14
CA TYR A 183 -19.32 13.16 3.86
C TYR A 183 -18.07 12.53 4.52
N PRO A 184 -18.10 12.20 5.81
CA PRO A 184 -17.16 11.23 6.37
C PRO A 184 -17.70 9.79 6.21
N HIS A 185 -17.17 9.04 5.24
CA HIS A 185 -17.42 7.58 5.08
C HIS A 185 -16.88 6.73 6.25
N ASN A 186 -16.15 7.36 7.20
CA ASN A 186 -15.38 6.70 8.25
C ASN A 186 -15.35 7.60 9.49
N ALA A 187 -15.34 7.02 10.69
CA ALA A 187 -15.24 7.77 11.95
C ALA A 187 -13.97 8.64 12.08
N LEU A 188 -12.94 8.38 11.26
CA LEU A 188 -11.66 9.10 11.25
C LEU A 188 -11.70 10.49 10.59
N HIS A 189 -12.78 10.85 9.89
CA HIS A 189 -12.90 12.12 9.13
C HIS A 189 -14.02 13.03 9.63
N ILE A 190 -14.67 12.68 10.74
CA ILE A 190 -15.68 13.54 11.39
C ILE A 190 -14.94 14.65 12.12
N THR A 191 -15.23 15.90 11.78
CA THR A 191 -14.70 17.08 12.48
C THR A 191 -15.82 17.78 13.26
N ALA A 192 -15.48 18.75 14.10
CA ALA A 192 -16.48 19.59 14.78
C ALA A 192 -17.36 20.40 13.79
N ASP A 193 -16.92 20.51 12.52
CA ASP A 193 -17.58 21.28 11.47
C ASP A 193 -18.40 20.43 10.49
N SER A 194 -18.54 19.13 10.72
CA SER A 194 -19.36 18.27 9.86
C SER A 194 -20.86 18.51 10.08
N TYR A 195 -21.62 18.74 8.99
CA TYR A 195 -23.08 18.84 9.05
C TYR A 195 -23.77 17.48 9.05
N THR A 196 -23.20 16.51 8.32
CA THR A 196 -23.81 15.19 8.12
C THR A 196 -22.76 14.06 8.10
N ILE A 197 -23.23 12.83 8.32
CA ILE A 197 -22.51 11.57 8.10
C ILE A 197 -23.30 10.76 7.07
N HIS A 198 -22.72 10.47 5.91
CA HIS A 198 -23.30 9.51 4.98
C HIS A 198 -22.81 8.10 5.34
N HIS A 199 -23.71 7.24 5.80
CA HIS A 199 -23.36 5.89 6.26
C HIS A 199 -23.10 4.90 5.11
N CYS A 200 -23.22 5.33 3.85
CA CYS A 200 -22.96 4.55 2.62
C CYS A 200 -23.32 3.07 2.75
N THR A 201 -24.58 2.79 3.04
CA THR A 201 -25.06 1.41 3.14
C THR A 201 -24.99 0.65 1.81
N GLY A 202 -24.69 1.39 0.73
CA GLY A 202 -24.24 0.88 -0.56
C GLY A 202 -25.25 -0.04 -1.20
N SER A 203 -26.56 0.14 -0.92
CA SER A 203 -27.68 -0.74 -1.28
C SER A 203 -27.76 -1.11 -2.77
N TRP A 204 -27.09 -0.34 -3.63
CA TRP A 204 -26.96 -0.54 -5.08
C TRP A 204 -25.83 -1.49 -5.52
N VAL A 205 -24.81 -1.72 -4.69
CA VAL A 205 -23.65 -2.57 -5.02
C VAL A 205 -23.97 -4.03 -4.70
N THR A 206 -23.61 -4.98 -5.56
CA THR A 206 -23.58 -6.39 -5.17
C THR A 206 -22.38 -6.57 -4.22
N PRO A 207 -22.53 -6.76 -2.89
CA PRO A 207 -21.38 -6.77 -1.99
C PRO A 207 -20.51 -8.02 -2.18
N VAL A 208 -21.08 -9.13 -2.67
CA VAL A 208 -20.40 -10.42 -2.75
C VAL A 208 -20.59 -11.09 -4.12
N SER A 209 -19.49 -11.51 -4.74
CA SER A 209 -19.52 -12.48 -5.83
C SER A 209 -19.14 -13.86 -5.28
N VAL A 210 -20.08 -14.80 -5.32
CA VAL A 210 -19.79 -16.21 -5.04
C VAL A 210 -19.22 -16.81 -6.32
N VAL A 211 -17.98 -17.26 -6.30
CA VAL A 211 -17.30 -17.86 -7.46
C VAL A 211 -17.22 -19.37 -7.24
N MET A 212 -17.89 -20.12 -8.11
CA MET A 212 -18.03 -21.58 -8.05
C MET A 212 -17.52 -22.23 -9.35
N PRO A 213 -16.24 -22.66 -9.41
CA PRO A 213 -15.77 -23.52 -10.49
C PRO A 213 -16.47 -24.89 -10.40
N ALA A 214 -16.82 -25.45 -11.55
CA ALA A 214 -17.50 -26.72 -11.66
C ALA A 214 -16.91 -27.54 -12.80
N TYR A 215 -16.59 -28.80 -12.52
CA TYR A 215 -16.19 -29.78 -13.54
C TYR A 215 -16.83 -31.13 -13.21
N ASN A 216 -17.73 -31.61 -14.06
CA ASN A 216 -18.43 -32.88 -13.91
C ASN A 216 -19.12 -33.06 -12.52
N ALA A 217 -19.80 -32.01 -12.08
CA ALA A 217 -20.44 -31.89 -10.77
C ALA A 217 -21.96 -32.13 -10.79
N ALA A 218 -22.52 -32.77 -11.82
CA ALA A 218 -23.97 -32.86 -12.02
C ALA A 218 -24.73 -33.49 -10.82
N LYS A 219 -24.05 -34.31 -10.02
CA LYS A 219 -24.63 -34.99 -8.84
C LYS A 219 -24.74 -34.08 -7.61
N THR A 220 -23.92 -33.05 -7.49
CA THR A 220 -23.78 -32.26 -6.26
C THR A 220 -24.13 -30.78 -6.46
N ILE A 221 -23.94 -30.25 -7.67
CA ILE A 221 -24.04 -28.81 -7.94
C ILE A 221 -25.42 -28.22 -7.65
N ALA A 222 -26.49 -29.01 -7.82
CA ALA A 222 -27.84 -28.55 -7.49
C ALA A 222 -27.99 -28.21 -6.01
N GLU A 223 -27.37 -28.97 -5.12
CA GLU A 223 -27.40 -28.72 -3.68
C GLU A 223 -26.46 -27.57 -3.30
N ALA A 224 -25.27 -27.52 -3.90
CA ALA A 224 -24.33 -26.43 -3.72
C ALA A 224 -24.98 -25.07 -4.07
N ILE A 225 -25.63 -24.97 -5.24
CA ILE A 225 -26.35 -23.76 -5.65
C ILE A 225 -27.47 -23.42 -4.67
N ARG A 226 -28.31 -24.38 -4.26
CA ARG A 226 -29.38 -24.11 -3.28
C ARG A 226 -28.82 -23.56 -1.97
N SER A 227 -27.71 -24.11 -1.47
CA SER A 227 -27.08 -23.64 -0.24
C SER A 227 -26.57 -22.18 -0.32
N VAL A 228 -26.21 -21.73 -1.53
CA VAL A 228 -25.86 -20.33 -1.80
C VAL A 228 -27.13 -19.47 -1.87
N LEU A 229 -28.18 -19.96 -2.53
CA LEU A 229 -29.47 -19.23 -2.64
C LEU A 229 -30.17 -19.05 -1.28
N ASP A 230 -29.97 -20.00 -0.36
CA ASP A 230 -30.53 -20.00 1.00
C ASP A 230 -29.70 -19.17 2.01
N GLN A 231 -28.71 -18.41 1.54
CA GLN A 231 -27.93 -17.53 2.41
C GLN A 231 -28.76 -16.36 2.93
N THR A 232 -28.54 -16.03 4.21
CA THR A 232 -29.16 -14.87 4.90
C THR A 232 -28.71 -13.53 4.33
N CYS A 233 -27.48 -13.44 3.79
CA CYS A 233 -27.07 -12.34 2.94
C CYS A 233 -27.66 -12.55 1.54
N THR A 234 -28.66 -11.76 1.16
CA THR A 234 -29.38 -11.92 -0.12
C THR A 234 -28.73 -11.17 -1.28
N ARG A 235 -27.82 -10.24 -0.98
CA ARG A 235 -27.16 -9.37 -1.94
C ARG A 235 -25.88 -10.04 -2.44
N PHE A 236 -25.98 -10.90 -3.43
CA PHE A 236 -24.83 -11.52 -4.08
C PHE A 236 -25.15 -11.87 -5.53
N GLU A 237 -24.11 -12.11 -6.32
CA GLU A 237 -24.18 -12.89 -7.55
C GLU A 237 -23.48 -14.24 -7.35
N LEU A 238 -23.95 -15.27 -8.04
CA LEU A 238 -23.34 -16.60 -8.07
C LEU A 238 -22.81 -16.84 -9.48
N LEU A 239 -21.50 -16.83 -9.63
CA LEU A 239 -20.80 -17.14 -10.87
C LEU A 239 -20.40 -18.61 -10.86
N VAL A 240 -21.16 -19.44 -11.59
CA VAL A 240 -20.80 -20.83 -11.84
C VAL A 240 -19.92 -20.91 -13.08
N ILE A 241 -18.63 -21.23 -12.88
CA ILE A 241 -17.64 -21.34 -13.96
C ILE A 241 -17.52 -22.82 -14.35
N ASP A 242 -18.20 -23.22 -15.42
CA ASP A 242 -18.13 -24.57 -15.98
C ASP A 242 -16.80 -24.76 -16.73
N ASP A 243 -15.87 -25.49 -16.11
CA ASP A 243 -14.51 -25.78 -16.56
C ASP A 243 -14.49 -26.92 -17.59
N GLY A 244 -15.34 -26.81 -18.61
CA GLY A 244 -15.41 -27.79 -19.70
C GLY A 244 -16.06 -29.12 -19.31
N SER A 245 -17.10 -29.13 -18.46
CA SER A 245 -17.81 -30.37 -18.09
C SER A 245 -18.34 -31.12 -19.30
N THR A 246 -18.29 -32.45 -19.22
CA THR A 246 -18.80 -33.38 -20.24
C THR A 246 -20.08 -34.10 -19.82
N ASP A 247 -20.50 -33.94 -18.56
CA ASP A 247 -21.76 -34.42 -18.03
C ASP A 247 -22.87 -33.34 -18.07
N ASN A 248 -23.99 -33.60 -17.39
CA ASN A 248 -25.14 -32.69 -17.35
C ASN A 248 -24.98 -31.47 -16.41
N THR A 249 -23.76 -31.14 -15.95
CA THR A 249 -23.53 -30.03 -14.99
C THR A 249 -24.14 -28.72 -15.46
N ALA A 250 -23.83 -28.30 -16.69
CA ALA A 250 -24.34 -27.05 -17.26
C ALA A 250 -25.89 -27.02 -17.33
N ASP A 251 -26.52 -28.15 -17.64
CA ASP A 251 -27.98 -28.24 -17.74
C ASP A 251 -28.65 -28.15 -16.37
N VAL A 252 -28.03 -28.73 -15.34
CA VAL A 252 -28.48 -28.57 -13.95
C VAL A 252 -28.42 -27.09 -13.55
N VAL A 253 -27.35 -26.36 -13.87
CA VAL A 253 -27.24 -24.92 -13.56
C VAL A 253 -28.33 -24.11 -14.29
N ARG A 254 -28.57 -24.37 -15.59
CA ARG A 254 -29.62 -23.69 -16.39
C ARG A 254 -31.04 -23.94 -15.89
N SER A 255 -31.25 -25.00 -15.10
CA SER A 255 -32.56 -25.31 -14.52
C SER A 255 -32.96 -24.29 -13.44
N PHE A 256 -32.00 -23.62 -12.80
CA PHE A 256 -32.25 -22.55 -11.84
C PHE A 256 -32.70 -21.28 -12.57
N LYS A 257 -33.84 -20.70 -12.15
CA LYS A 257 -34.43 -19.48 -12.74
C LYS A 257 -34.16 -18.22 -11.92
N ASP A 258 -33.30 -18.32 -10.91
CA ASP A 258 -32.87 -17.20 -10.08
C ASP A 258 -31.87 -16.35 -10.88
N ASN A 259 -32.14 -15.05 -11.01
CA ASN A 259 -31.34 -14.12 -11.79
C ASN A 259 -29.93 -13.88 -11.22
N ARG A 260 -29.68 -14.28 -9.96
CA ARG A 260 -28.36 -14.21 -9.34
C ARG A 260 -27.43 -15.32 -9.83
N VAL A 261 -27.96 -16.39 -10.42
CA VAL A 261 -27.16 -17.54 -10.89
C VAL A 261 -26.72 -17.31 -12.34
N VAL A 262 -25.42 -17.13 -12.53
CA VAL A 262 -24.80 -16.89 -13.83
C VAL A 262 -23.91 -18.08 -14.18
N LEU A 263 -24.23 -18.76 -15.29
CA LEU A 263 -23.39 -19.81 -15.85
C LEU A 263 -22.41 -19.21 -16.87
N ILE A 264 -21.12 -19.43 -16.66
CA ILE A 264 -20.05 -19.08 -17.60
C ILE A 264 -19.36 -20.37 -18.01
N ARG A 265 -19.34 -20.69 -19.31
CA ARG A 265 -18.65 -21.88 -19.81
C ARG A 265 -17.24 -21.52 -20.26
N ASN A 266 -16.30 -22.40 -19.96
CA ASN A 266 -14.91 -22.30 -20.35
C ASN A 266 -14.44 -23.63 -21.00
N GLU A 267 -13.31 -23.58 -21.69
CA GLU A 267 -12.56 -24.80 -22.00
C GLU A 267 -11.91 -25.34 -20.72
N HIS A 268 -11.60 -26.64 -20.67
CA HIS A 268 -11.03 -27.27 -19.48
C HIS A 268 -9.62 -26.73 -19.20
N ASP A 269 -9.55 -25.77 -18.28
CA ASP A 269 -8.36 -25.09 -17.78
C ASP A 269 -8.66 -24.65 -16.35
N TYR A 270 -8.39 -25.53 -15.38
CA TYR A 270 -8.73 -25.33 -13.97
C TYR A 270 -8.28 -23.95 -13.44
N ILE A 271 -7.00 -23.59 -13.65
CA ILE A 271 -6.46 -22.30 -13.18
C ILE A 271 -7.03 -21.14 -14.00
N GLY A 272 -7.21 -21.31 -15.30
CA GLY A 272 -7.87 -20.34 -16.16
C GLY A 272 -9.30 -20.04 -15.73
N SER A 273 -10.05 -21.07 -15.31
CA SER A 273 -11.43 -21.01 -14.83
C SER A 273 -11.52 -20.29 -13.48
N LEU A 274 -10.61 -20.57 -12.54
CA LEU A 274 -10.50 -19.81 -11.29
C LEU A 274 -10.24 -18.31 -11.55
N ASN A 275 -9.26 -18.01 -12.41
CA ASN A 275 -8.92 -16.64 -12.77
C ASN A 275 -10.01 -15.93 -13.58
N LEU A 276 -10.76 -16.66 -14.41
CA LEU A 276 -11.95 -16.14 -15.09
C LEU A 276 -13.01 -15.74 -14.08
N GLY A 277 -13.25 -16.55 -13.05
CA GLY A 277 -14.13 -16.21 -11.94
C GLY A 277 -13.72 -14.93 -11.22
N LEU A 278 -12.42 -14.77 -10.90
CA LEU A 278 -11.89 -13.54 -10.31
C LEU A 278 -12.17 -12.31 -11.20
N ARG A 279 -11.88 -12.40 -12.50
CA ARG A 279 -12.08 -11.29 -13.45
C ARG A 279 -13.55 -10.93 -13.66
N ARG A 280 -14.44 -11.92 -13.65
CA ARG A 280 -15.87 -11.75 -13.90
C ARG A 280 -16.66 -11.33 -12.67
N SER A 281 -16.10 -11.51 -11.47
CA SER A 281 -16.70 -11.01 -10.23
C SER A 281 -16.95 -9.50 -10.31
N SER A 282 -18.10 -9.04 -9.86
CA SER A 282 -18.45 -7.62 -9.73
C SER A 282 -18.45 -7.13 -8.27
N GLY A 283 -18.46 -8.06 -7.31
CA GLY A 283 -18.63 -7.76 -5.90
C GLY A 283 -17.39 -7.20 -5.23
N LYS A 284 -17.61 -6.43 -4.15
CA LYS A 284 -16.55 -5.90 -3.26
C LYS A 284 -15.71 -7.04 -2.68
N TYR A 285 -16.37 -8.16 -2.38
CA TYR A 285 -15.75 -9.37 -1.89
C TYR A 285 -16.03 -10.57 -2.80
N ILE A 286 -15.09 -11.49 -2.82
CA ILE A 286 -15.19 -12.76 -3.55
C ILE A 286 -15.31 -13.88 -2.53
N ALA A 287 -16.44 -14.58 -2.51
CA ALA A 287 -16.61 -15.80 -1.73
C ALA A 287 -16.28 -17.00 -2.62
N ARG A 288 -15.30 -17.81 -2.23
CA ARG A 288 -15.02 -19.09 -2.90
C ARG A 288 -16.02 -20.15 -2.45
N MET A 289 -16.37 -21.05 -3.37
CA MET A 289 -17.29 -22.16 -3.15
C MET A 289 -16.97 -23.27 -4.15
N ASP A 290 -16.90 -24.51 -3.69
CA ASP A 290 -16.75 -25.66 -4.60
C ASP A 290 -18.11 -26.26 -4.96
N ALA A 291 -18.23 -26.82 -6.17
CA ALA A 291 -19.51 -27.30 -6.73
C ALA A 291 -20.05 -28.57 -6.04
N ASP A 292 -19.30 -29.15 -5.13
CA ASP A 292 -19.67 -30.31 -4.32
C ASP A 292 -19.82 -30.02 -2.83
N ASP A 293 -19.60 -28.77 -2.40
CA ASP A 293 -19.75 -28.36 -0.99
C ASP A 293 -21.14 -27.76 -0.70
N VAL A 294 -21.43 -27.55 0.59
CA VAL A 294 -22.70 -26.95 1.06
C VAL A 294 -22.40 -25.83 2.07
N MET A 295 -22.82 -24.60 1.77
CA MET A 295 -22.70 -23.48 2.71
C MET A 295 -23.74 -23.58 3.83
N PHE A 296 -23.39 -23.17 5.04
CA PHE A 296 -24.38 -22.93 6.09
C PHE A 296 -25.01 -21.54 5.94
N PRO A 297 -26.28 -21.34 6.35
CA PRO A 297 -27.08 -20.15 5.96
C PRO A 297 -26.50 -18.78 6.32
N LYS A 298 -25.57 -18.70 7.28
CA LYS A 298 -25.01 -17.44 7.79
C LYS A 298 -23.59 -17.14 7.28
N ARG A 299 -23.02 -17.98 6.41
CA ARG A 299 -21.63 -17.83 5.97
C ARG A 299 -21.36 -16.46 5.36
N LEU A 300 -22.12 -16.10 4.32
CA LEU A 300 -21.88 -14.85 3.59
C LEU A 300 -22.09 -13.63 4.48
N GLN A 301 -23.11 -13.65 5.34
CA GLN A 301 -23.39 -12.55 6.27
C GLN A 301 -22.23 -12.34 7.26
N LEU A 302 -21.78 -13.40 7.93
CA LEU A 302 -20.74 -13.28 8.96
C LEU A 302 -19.39 -12.88 8.37
N GLN A 303 -19.00 -13.45 7.23
CA GLN A 303 -17.76 -13.08 6.56
C GLN A 303 -17.81 -11.63 6.05
N TYR A 304 -18.95 -11.18 5.51
CA TYR A 304 -19.14 -9.79 5.12
C TYR A 304 -18.99 -8.84 6.33
N GLU A 305 -19.71 -9.08 7.42
CA GLU A 305 -19.66 -8.27 8.64
C GLU A 305 -18.24 -8.20 9.23
N THR A 306 -17.53 -9.33 9.25
CA THR A 306 -16.11 -9.38 9.67
C THR A 306 -15.23 -8.50 8.79
N MET A 307 -15.37 -8.58 7.46
CA MET A 307 -14.53 -7.82 6.51
C MET A 307 -14.85 -6.33 6.45
N GLU A 308 -16.08 -5.92 6.81
CA GLU A 308 -16.44 -4.52 6.98
C GLU A 308 -15.93 -3.97 8.32
N THR A 309 -15.88 -4.80 9.37
CA THR A 309 -15.35 -4.41 10.69
C THR A 309 -13.83 -4.31 10.68
N HIS A 310 -13.15 -5.21 9.97
CA HIS A 310 -11.69 -5.30 9.88
C HIS A 310 -11.21 -4.93 8.47
N THR A 311 -11.06 -3.63 8.22
CA THR A 311 -10.69 -3.11 6.89
C THR A 311 -9.29 -3.52 6.43
N GLU A 312 -8.39 -3.82 7.36
CA GLU A 312 -7.04 -4.34 7.15
C GLU A 312 -6.99 -5.78 6.63
N VAL A 313 -8.09 -6.54 6.81
CA VAL A 313 -8.14 -7.94 6.43
C VAL A 313 -8.35 -8.07 4.92
N ALA A 314 -7.43 -8.80 4.28
CA ALA A 314 -7.47 -9.15 2.87
C ALA A 314 -8.21 -10.48 2.63
N VAL A 315 -8.09 -11.44 3.55
CA VAL A 315 -8.71 -12.78 3.43
C VAL A 315 -9.37 -13.17 4.75
N CYS A 316 -10.64 -13.55 4.67
CA CYS A 316 -11.38 -14.14 5.78
C CYS A 316 -11.70 -15.62 5.49
N GLY A 317 -11.33 -16.51 6.40
CA GLY A 317 -11.66 -17.93 6.37
C GLY A 317 -12.63 -18.32 7.48
N THR A 318 -13.10 -19.56 7.46
CA THR A 318 -13.95 -20.15 8.52
C THR A 318 -13.48 -21.56 8.83
N TRP A 319 -13.92 -22.10 9.96
CA TRP A 319 -13.89 -23.56 10.16
C TRP A 319 -14.87 -24.24 9.20
N MET A 320 -14.78 -25.56 9.08
CA MET A 320 -15.68 -26.35 8.25
C MET A 320 -16.02 -27.69 8.90
N ARG A 321 -17.14 -28.30 8.49
CA ARG A 321 -17.40 -29.72 8.71
C ARG A 321 -16.92 -30.48 7.48
N ARG A 322 -16.14 -31.54 7.67
CA ARG A 322 -15.68 -32.40 6.58
C ARG A 322 -16.41 -33.72 6.63
N TRP A 323 -16.98 -34.14 5.50
CA TRP A 323 -17.52 -35.48 5.29
C TRP A 323 -16.64 -36.28 4.32
N GLU A 324 -16.13 -37.42 4.77
CA GLU A 324 -15.26 -38.29 3.96
C GLU A 324 -16.02 -39.52 3.44
N GLN A 325 -16.23 -39.61 2.12
CA GLN A 325 -17.01 -40.68 1.50
C GLN A 325 -16.45 -42.08 1.82
N GLY A 326 -15.12 -42.24 1.84
CA GLY A 326 -14.47 -43.53 2.06
C GLY A 326 -14.53 -44.03 3.52
N ARG A 327 -14.79 -43.14 4.49
CA ARG A 327 -14.85 -43.47 5.91
C ARG A 327 -16.26 -43.37 6.49
N ASN A 328 -17.17 -42.69 5.81
CA ASN A 328 -18.53 -42.40 6.25
C ASN A 328 -18.58 -41.71 7.63
N ILE A 329 -17.67 -40.73 7.83
CA ILE A 329 -17.55 -39.93 9.06
C ILE A 329 -17.66 -38.46 8.69
N GLU A 330 -18.38 -37.70 9.52
CA GLU A 330 -18.39 -36.24 9.52
C GLU A 330 -17.71 -35.72 10.80
N TYR A 331 -16.78 -34.78 10.66
CA TYR A 331 -16.11 -34.13 11.81
C TYR A 331 -15.82 -32.66 11.52
N GLN A 332 -15.72 -31.86 12.58
CA GLN A 332 -15.33 -30.46 12.48
C GLN A 332 -13.81 -30.34 12.29
N VAL A 333 -13.39 -29.45 11.41
CA VAL A 333 -11.99 -29.08 11.22
C VAL A 333 -11.82 -27.62 11.62
N GLU A 334 -11.00 -27.42 12.64
CA GLU A 334 -10.73 -26.13 13.27
C GLU A 334 -9.35 -25.62 12.83
N TYR A 335 -9.28 -24.34 12.48
CA TYR A 335 -8.07 -23.67 12.06
C TYR A 335 -8.04 -22.27 12.66
N GLY A 336 -6.99 -21.91 13.40
CA GLY A 336 -6.83 -20.56 13.96
C GLY A 336 -8.09 -19.97 14.62
N SER A 337 -8.04 -18.67 14.92
CA SER A 337 -9.22 -17.90 15.32
C SER A 337 -8.89 -16.41 15.37
N GLY A 338 -9.80 -15.55 14.93
CA GLY A 338 -9.65 -14.11 14.99
C GLY A 338 -8.68 -13.56 13.94
N LEU A 339 -8.24 -12.32 14.15
CA LEU A 339 -7.18 -11.68 13.37
C LEU A 339 -5.85 -12.38 13.66
N LEU A 340 -5.12 -12.76 12.61
CA LEU A 340 -3.84 -13.45 12.75
C LEU A 340 -2.70 -12.45 12.95
N ASP A 341 -1.93 -12.58 14.03
CA ASP A 341 -0.80 -11.69 14.33
C ASP A 341 0.29 -11.70 13.23
N ASN A 342 0.51 -12.86 12.61
CA ASN A 342 1.41 -13.02 11.48
C ASN A 342 0.86 -14.10 10.52
N PRO A 343 0.37 -13.71 9.33
CA PRO A 343 -0.12 -14.64 8.31
C PRO A 343 0.89 -15.72 7.93
N PHE A 344 2.19 -15.42 7.89
CA PHE A 344 3.21 -16.43 7.55
C PHE A 344 3.40 -17.49 8.63
N SER A 345 3.31 -17.11 9.91
CA SER A 345 3.35 -18.07 11.01
C SER A 345 2.19 -19.06 10.94
N PHE A 346 1.02 -18.58 10.52
CA PHE A 346 -0.12 -19.44 10.24
C PHE A 346 0.15 -20.32 9.02
N LEU A 347 0.53 -19.73 7.88
CA LEU A 347 0.76 -20.47 6.64
C LEU A 347 1.82 -21.58 6.76
N LYS A 348 2.82 -21.45 7.66
CA LYS A 348 3.77 -22.54 7.95
C LYS A 348 3.13 -23.90 8.25
N GLY A 349 1.94 -23.93 8.85
CA GLY A 349 1.25 -25.19 9.13
C GLY A 349 0.69 -25.89 7.88
N GLY A 350 0.83 -25.29 6.70
CA GLY A 350 0.56 -25.89 5.39
C GLY A 350 -0.77 -25.50 4.76
N ASN A 351 -1.01 -26.02 3.56
CA ASN A 351 -2.13 -25.68 2.69
C ASN A 351 -3.52 -25.79 3.38
N SER A 352 -3.69 -26.75 4.29
CA SER A 352 -5.00 -27.04 4.89
C SER A 352 -5.52 -25.99 5.88
N LEU A 353 -4.75 -24.97 6.25
CA LEU A 353 -5.14 -24.05 7.32
C LEU A 353 -6.15 -22.97 6.91
N LEU A 354 -6.20 -22.60 5.63
CA LEU A 354 -7.28 -21.78 5.07
C LEU A 354 -7.77 -22.45 3.78
N PRO A 355 -8.67 -23.45 3.91
CA PRO A 355 -9.17 -24.19 2.76
C PRO A 355 -9.80 -23.25 1.73
N HIS A 356 -9.49 -23.44 0.45
CA HIS A 356 -9.97 -22.58 -0.64
C HIS A 356 -11.47 -22.32 -0.59
N THR A 357 -12.27 -23.37 -0.41
CA THR A 357 -13.74 -23.31 -0.38
C THR A 357 -14.32 -22.44 0.74
N THR A 358 -13.58 -22.17 1.83
CA THR A 358 -14.06 -21.30 2.93
C THR A 358 -13.67 -19.84 2.75
N ALA A 359 -12.78 -19.54 1.80
CA ALA A 359 -12.18 -18.22 1.66
C ALA A 359 -13.17 -17.15 1.19
N PHE A 360 -13.00 -15.95 1.74
CA PHE A 360 -13.72 -14.74 1.42
C PHE A 360 -12.72 -13.59 1.29
N ILE A 361 -12.55 -13.07 0.08
CA ILE A 361 -11.39 -12.28 -0.32
C ILE A 361 -11.80 -10.85 -0.64
N ARG A 362 -11.02 -9.87 -0.19
CA ARG A 362 -11.19 -8.46 -0.59
C ARG A 362 -10.72 -8.27 -2.03
N LYS A 363 -11.66 -8.01 -2.93
CA LYS A 363 -11.36 -7.95 -4.38
C LYS A 363 -10.35 -6.86 -4.72
N ASN A 364 -10.51 -5.66 -4.15
CA ASN A 364 -9.61 -4.53 -4.44
C ASN A 364 -8.15 -4.85 -4.11
N PHE A 365 -7.90 -5.60 -3.04
CA PHE A 365 -6.54 -6.02 -2.69
C PHE A 365 -5.91 -6.84 -3.82
N LEU A 366 -6.66 -7.75 -4.45
CA LEU A 366 -6.16 -8.53 -5.59
C LEU A 366 -5.92 -7.63 -6.81
N THR A 367 -6.85 -6.74 -7.14
CA THR A 367 -6.76 -5.92 -8.35
C THR A 367 -5.66 -4.86 -8.28
N GLU A 368 -5.51 -4.19 -7.14
CA GLU A 368 -4.48 -3.16 -6.92
C GLU A 368 -3.07 -3.75 -6.91
N ASN A 369 -2.92 -5.00 -6.46
CA ASN A 369 -1.65 -5.71 -6.40
C ASN A 369 -1.42 -6.66 -7.59
N HIS A 370 -2.31 -6.64 -8.59
CA HIS A 370 -2.24 -7.51 -9.77
C HIS A 370 -2.10 -9.02 -9.46
N LEU A 371 -2.75 -9.48 -8.39
CA LEU A 371 -2.70 -10.87 -7.95
C LEU A 371 -3.73 -11.74 -8.67
N GLN A 372 -3.35 -12.99 -8.96
CA GLN A 372 -4.17 -14.03 -9.58
C GLN A 372 -3.63 -15.41 -9.20
N TYR A 373 -4.40 -16.47 -9.45
CA TYR A 373 -3.91 -17.85 -9.24
C TYR A 373 -2.77 -18.17 -10.23
N ASP A 374 -1.64 -18.66 -9.70
CA ASP A 374 -0.46 -19.01 -10.49
C ASP A 374 -0.53 -20.48 -10.97
N LYS A 375 -0.48 -20.65 -12.29
CA LYS A 375 -0.44 -21.95 -12.97
C LYS A 375 0.77 -22.82 -12.62
N ASN A 376 1.84 -22.24 -12.06
CA ASN A 376 3.02 -22.99 -11.62
C ASN A 376 2.79 -23.75 -10.30
N TYR A 377 1.68 -23.46 -9.62
CA TYR A 377 1.31 -24.04 -8.32
C TYR A 377 -0.05 -24.74 -8.38
N THR A 378 -0.44 -25.29 -9.54
CA THR A 378 -1.68 -26.08 -9.68
C THR A 378 -1.81 -27.13 -8.57
N TYR A 379 -3.00 -27.22 -7.99
CA TYR A 379 -3.41 -28.00 -6.80
C TYR A 379 -2.94 -27.45 -5.44
N ALA A 380 -2.09 -26.41 -5.42
CA ALA A 380 -1.76 -25.61 -4.24
C ALA A 380 -1.87 -24.11 -4.55
N GLU A 381 -2.70 -23.75 -5.54
CA GLU A 381 -2.84 -22.40 -6.05
C GLU A 381 -3.44 -21.44 -5.02
N ASP A 382 -4.29 -21.96 -4.13
CA ASP A 382 -4.84 -21.25 -2.98
C ASP A 382 -3.73 -20.92 -1.97
N TYR A 383 -2.91 -21.89 -1.60
CA TYR A 383 -1.79 -21.69 -0.68
C TYR A 383 -0.78 -20.68 -1.22
N LYS A 384 -0.49 -20.74 -2.52
CA LYS A 384 0.37 -19.75 -3.18
C LYS A 384 -0.25 -18.36 -3.15
N LEU A 385 -1.54 -18.24 -3.47
CA LEU A 385 -2.25 -16.95 -3.39
C LEU A 385 -2.24 -16.39 -1.96
N TRP A 386 -2.39 -17.23 -0.94
CA TRP A 386 -2.26 -16.79 0.46
C TRP A 386 -0.86 -16.30 0.79
N PHE A 387 0.19 -16.99 0.34
CA PHE A 387 1.56 -16.51 0.48
C PHE A 387 1.76 -15.14 -0.19
N ASP A 388 1.29 -14.97 -1.42
CA ASP A 388 1.47 -13.72 -2.17
C ASP A 388 0.70 -12.54 -1.54
N ILE A 389 -0.51 -12.78 -1.01
CA ILE A 389 -1.26 -11.77 -0.25
C ILE A 389 -0.52 -11.40 1.04
N ALA A 390 -0.02 -12.39 1.79
CA ALA A 390 0.73 -12.16 3.03
C ALA A 390 2.04 -11.37 2.77
N ALA A 391 2.75 -11.68 1.69
CA ALA A 391 3.97 -11.00 1.28
C ALA A 391 3.78 -9.53 0.92
N LEU A 392 2.57 -9.15 0.52
CA LEU A 392 2.17 -7.76 0.27
C LEU A 392 1.50 -7.09 1.48
N GLY A 393 1.58 -7.71 2.67
CA GLY A 393 1.09 -7.15 3.93
C GLY A 393 -0.39 -7.40 4.21
N GLY A 394 -1.08 -8.20 3.39
CA GLY A 394 -2.49 -8.53 3.59
C GLY A 394 -2.71 -9.35 4.86
N GLN A 395 -3.61 -8.89 5.74
CA GLN A 395 -3.93 -9.58 6.99
C GLN A 395 -5.03 -10.62 6.80
N PHE A 396 -5.00 -11.66 7.63
CA PHE A 396 -5.97 -12.77 7.59
C PHE A 396 -6.81 -12.81 8.84
N TYR A 397 -8.08 -13.19 8.69
CA TYR A 397 -9.00 -13.38 9.81
C TYR A 397 -9.70 -14.74 9.69
N ILE A 398 -9.73 -15.52 10.77
CA ILE A 398 -10.48 -16.79 10.80
C ILE A 398 -11.67 -16.71 11.74
N ILE A 399 -12.88 -16.89 11.21
CA ILE A 399 -14.10 -16.99 12.02
C ILE A 399 -14.11 -18.39 12.67
N PRO A 400 -14.12 -18.50 14.01
CA PRO A 400 -14.09 -19.78 14.71
C PRO A 400 -15.47 -20.45 14.75
N GLN A 401 -16.08 -20.60 13.57
CA GLN A 401 -17.37 -21.26 13.39
C GLN A 401 -17.33 -22.09 12.11
N SER A 402 -17.85 -23.32 12.19
CA SER A 402 -18.10 -24.13 11.00
C SER A 402 -19.21 -23.47 10.19
N LEU A 403 -18.89 -22.95 9.01
CA LEU A 403 -19.85 -22.24 8.14
C LEU A 403 -19.99 -22.88 6.75
N LEU A 404 -19.36 -24.04 6.57
CA LEU A 404 -19.41 -24.83 5.35
C LEU A 404 -19.30 -26.32 5.70
N HIS A 405 -19.99 -27.15 4.94
CA HIS A 405 -19.83 -28.59 4.92
C HIS A 405 -19.09 -28.99 3.63
N CYS A 406 -17.87 -29.48 3.79
CA CYS A 406 -16.95 -29.85 2.72
C CYS A 406 -17.05 -31.36 2.43
N ARG A 407 -17.25 -31.73 1.16
CA ARG A 407 -17.30 -33.13 0.73
C ARG A 407 -15.94 -33.58 0.23
N TYR A 408 -15.34 -34.53 0.93
CA TYR A 408 -14.10 -35.13 0.51
C TYR A 408 -14.38 -36.41 -0.30
N LEU A 409 -14.41 -36.26 -1.63
CA LEU A 409 -14.69 -37.32 -2.59
C LEU A 409 -13.40 -38.00 -3.06
N THR A 410 -13.43 -39.32 -3.28
CA THR A 410 -12.27 -40.06 -3.83
C THR A 410 -11.98 -39.74 -5.29
N THR A 411 -12.90 -39.06 -5.96
CA THR A 411 -12.75 -38.56 -7.34
C THR A 411 -12.34 -37.09 -7.39
N GLY A 412 -12.23 -36.40 -6.25
CA GLY A 412 -11.86 -35.00 -6.18
C GLY A 412 -10.35 -34.77 -6.33
N ALA A 413 -9.97 -33.55 -6.72
CA ALA A 413 -8.58 -33.19 -7.01
C ALA A 413 -7.63 -33.44 -5.82
N SER A 414 -8.08 -33.16 -4.58
CA SER A 414 -7.29 -33.42 -3.36
C SER A 414 -6.99 -34.90 -3.11
N TYR A 415 -7.76 -35.81 -3.73
CA TYR A 415 -7.47 -37.25 -3.68
C TYR A 415 -6.65 -37.70 -4.89
N THR A 416 -7.01 -37.26 -6.10
CA THR A 416 -6.37 -37.72 -7.35
C THR A 416 -4.99 -37.11 -7.61
N HIS A 417 -4.74 -35.89 -7.12
CA HIS A 417 -3.50 -35.13 -7.34
C HIS A 417 -2.73 -34.84 -6.04
N ALA A 418 -2.91 -35.70 -5.02
CA ALA A 418 -2.30 -35.51 -3.71
C ALA A 418 -0.76 -35.38 -3.77
N ARG A 419 -0.12 -36.08 -4.72
CA ARG A 419 1.34 -36.00 -4.89
C ARG A 419 1.77 -34.65 -5.46
N GLU A 420 1.15 -34.20 -6.55
CA GLU A 420 1.43 -32.91 -7.17
C GLU A 420 1.17 -31.75 -6.19
N GLN A 421 0.09 -31.86 -5.41
CA GLN A 421 -0.24 -30.92 -4.35
C GLN A 421 0.85 -30.84 -3.27
N GLU A 422 1.38 -31.97 -2.79
CA GLU A 422 2.45 -31.96 -1.79
C GLU A 422 3.75 -31.38 -2.37
N GLU A 423 4.10 -31.73 -3.62
CA GLU A 423 5.29 -31.19 -4.30
C GLU A 423 5.21 -29.66 -4.46
N ALA A 424 4.03 -29.11 -4.78
CA ALA A 424 3.81 -27.67 -4.83
C ALA A 424 3.81 -27.02 -3.44
N THR A 425 3.17 -27.66 -2.46
CA THR A 425 3.14 -27.21 -1.06
C THR A 425 4.55 -27.08 -0.48
N GLU A 426 5.45 -28.02 -0.78
CA GLU A 426 6.83 -28.00 -0.31
C GLU A 426 7.65 -26.85 -0.93
N ARG A 427 7.38 -26.48 -2.19
CA ARG A 427 7.99 -25.26 -2.79
C ARG A 427 7.57 -24.01 -2.02
N ILE A 428 6.28 -23.88 -1.72
CA ILE A 428 5.74 -22.72 -0.99
C ILE A 428 6.29 -22.68 0.44
N ARG A 429 6.43 -23.83 1.12
CA ARG A 429 7.07 -23.89 2.46
C ARG A 429 8.51 -23.37 2.43
N LYS A 430 9.28 -23.66 1.38
CA LYS A 430 10.63 -23.12 1.19
C LYS A 430 10.61 -21.61 0.96
N GLU A 431 9.67 -21.10 0.18
CA GLU A 431 9.47 -19.65 -0.01
C GLU A 431 9.13 -18.95 1.33
N ILE A 432 8.23 -19.53 2.14
CA ILE A 432 7.91 -19.02 3.48
C ILE A 432 9.13 -19.05 4.39
N ALA A 433 9.90 -20.14 4.38
CA ALA A 433 11.12 -20.25 5.18
C ALA A 433 12.17 -19.22 4.77
N ALA A 434 12.33 -18.97 3.47
CA ALA A 434 13.21 -17.92 2.96
C ALA A 434 12.73 -16.53 3.38
N HIS A 435 11.43 -16.26 3.24
CA HIS A 435 10.83 -14.97 3.64
C HIS A 435 10.95 -14.68 5.13
N LEU A 436 10.90 -15.72 5.97
CA LEU A 436 11.02 -15.61 7.44
C LEU A 436 12.44 -15.80 7.96
N SER A 437 13.41 -16.02 7.08
CA SER A 437 14.81 -16.13 7.51
C SER A 437 15.26 -14.78 8.07
N PRO A 438 15.97 -14.73 9.22
CA PRO A 438 16.45 -13.48 9.77
C PRO A 438 17.32 -12.78 8.73
N SER A 439 17.06 -11.50 8.47
CA SER A 439 17.92 -10.78 7.53
C SER A 439 19.36 -10.79 8.02
N LEU A 440 20.30 -10.98 7.09
CA LEU A 440 21.74 -10.88 7.37
C LEU A 440 22.26 -9.45 7.18
N LEU A 441 21.40 -8.53 6.74
CA LEU A 441 21.74 -7.15 6.40
C LEU A 441 20.85 -6.16 7.14
N THR A 442 21.47 -5.17 7.76
CA THR A 442 20.79 -3.98 8.30
C THR A 442 21.17 -2.77 7.46
N ILE A 443 20.18 -2.04 6.96
CA ILE A 443 20.37 -0.74 6.31
C ILE A 443 20.29 0.35 7.38
N ILE A 444 21.29 1.22 7.43
CA ILE A 444 21.39 2.30 8.40
C ILE A 444 21.32 3.61 7.62
N ILE A 445 20.29 4.40 7.91
CA ILE A 445 20.00 5.65 7.22
C ILE A 445 20.03 6.79 8.24
N PRO A 446 21.17 7.47 8.43
CA PRO A 446 21.23 8.73 9.16
C PRO A 446 20.63 9.85 8.31
N PHE A 447 19.88 10.75 8.93
CA PHE A 447 19.26 11.84 8.20
C PHE A 447 19.00 13.09 9.06
N LEU A 448 18.87 14.23 8.37
CA LEU A 448 18.54 15.52 8.95
C LEU A 448 17.76 16.35 7.91
N ASN A 449 16.46 16.55 8.18
CA ASN A 449 15.56 17.37 7.36
C ASN A 449 15.44 16.91 5.88
N GLU A 450 15.03 15.66 5.66
CA GLU A 450 14.94 15.05 4.33
C GLU A 450 13.52 15.02 3.73
N GLY A 451 12.50 15.22 4.55
CA GLY A 451 11.09 15.18 4.16
C GLY A 451 10.73 13.91 3.38
N GLU A 452 10.06 14.09 2.24
CA GLU A 452 9.58 13.02 1.37
C GLU A 452 10.70 12.17 0.74
N GLU A 453 11.93 12.68 0.65
CA GLU A 453 13.02 11.93 0.00
C GLU A 453 13.39 10.67 0.79
N LEU A 454 13.25 10.70 2.12
CA LEU A 454 13.41 9.49 2.94
C LEU A 454 12.37 8.43 2.58
N GLU A 455 11.11 8.83 2.41
CA GLU A 455 10.03 7.91 2.07
C GLU A 455 10.23 7.30 0.68
N ARG A 456 10.71 8.09 -0.29
CA ARG A 456 11.08 7.62 -1.64
C ARG A 456 12.21 6.59 -1.57
N THR A 457 13.25 6.86 -0.77
CA THR A 457 14.34 5.92 -0.53
C THR A 457 13.83 4.59 0.02
N LEU A 458 13.02 4.64 1.09
CA LEU A 458 12.43 3.45 1.73
C LEU A 458 11.54 2.66 0.78
N LYS A 459 10.73 3.34 -0.04
CA LYS A 459 9.89 2.71 -1.06
C LYS A 459 10.74 1.96 -2.08
N SER A 460 11.81 2.57 -2.60
CA SER A 460 12.68 1.91 -3.58
C SER A 460 13.37 0.67 -3.00
N ILE A 461 13.82 0.72 -1.73
CA ILE A 461 14.40 -0.42 -1.03
C ILE A 461 13.38 -1.56 -0.93
N ARG A 462 12.16 -1.28 -0.43
CA ARG A 462 11.14 -2.32 -0.23
C ARG A 462 10.64 -2.94 -1.55
N GLN A 463 10.72 -2.21 -2.66
CA GLN A 463 10.34 -2.73 -3.99
C GLN A 463 11.42 -3.59 -4.64
N THR A 464 12.69 -3.44 -4.24
CA THR A 464 13.85 -4.05 -4.93
C THR A 464 14.59 -5.10 -4.10
N ALA A 465 14.63 -4.98 -2.78
CA ALA A 465 15.25 -5.98 -1.91
C ALA A 465 14.44 -7.28 -1.86
N THR A 466 15.12 -8.44 -1.82
CA THR A 466 14.45 -9.76 -1.76
C THR A 466 14.53 -10.40 -0.37
N GLY A 467 15.53 -10.07 0.43
CA GLY A 467 15.82 -10.64 1.76
C GLY A 467 15.31 -9.83 2.94
N SER A 468 14.31 -8.96 2.72
CA SER A 468 13.65 -8.12 3.74
C SER A 468 14.63 -7.51 4.78
N PRO A 469 15.58 -6.66 4.36
CA PRO A 469 16.58 -6.09 5.26
C PRO A 469 15.96 -5.35 6.43
N ASP A 470 16.61 -5.48 7.60
CA ASP A 470 16.31 -4.61 8.76
C ASP A 470 16.70 -3.18 8.39
N ILE A 471 15.97 -2.18 8.89
CA ILE A 471 16.23 -0.77 8.57
C ILE A 471 16.22 0.04 9.86
N ILE A 472 17.35 0.71 10.13
CA ILE A 472 17.51 1.66 11.23
C ILE A 472 17.58 3.06 10.64
N LEU A 473 16.60 3.87 10.99
CA LEU A 473 16.52 5.30 10.70
C LEU A 473 17.09 6.08 11.88
N ILE A 474 18.02 7.00 11.64
CA ILE A 474 18.62 7.82 12.70
C ILE A 474 18.37 9.28 12.38
N ASN A 475 17.40 9.86 13.08
CA ASN A 475 17.03 11.27 12.97
C ASN A 475 17.98 12.11 13.84
N ASP A 476 18.96 12.76 13.21
CA ASP A 476 20.01 13.53 13.88
C ASP A 476 19.55 14.96 14.24
N ALA A 477 18.46 15.04 15.00
CA ALA A 477 17.80 16.27 15.46
C ALA A 477 17.08 17.10 14.37
N GLY A 478 16.30 16.43 13.52
CA GLY A 478 15.42 17.02 12.51
C GLY A 478 14.34 17.96 13.08
N THR A 479 14.08 19.03 12.33
CA THR A 479 13.24 20.19 12.70
C THR A 479 12.30 20.66 11.59
N ASP A 480 12.20 19.95 10.47
CA ASP A 480 11.38 20.30 9.31
C ASP A 480 9.86 20.04 9.48
N GLY A 481 9.45 19.41 10.58
CA GLY A 481 8.04 19.12 10.88
C GLY A 481 7.48 17.89 10.15
N TYR A 482 8.31 17.15 9.40
CA TYR A 482 7.87 15.92 8.73
C TYR A 482 7.64 14.78 9.74
N ASP A 483 6.57 13.99 9.57
CA ASP A 483 6.24 12.89 10.49
C ASP A 483 7.03 11.61 10.17
N TYR A 484 8.33 11.65 10.46
CA TYR A 484 9.22 10.50 10.29
C TYR A 484 8.81 9.28 11.12
N LYS A 485 8.07 9.48 12.22
CA LYS A 485 7.60 8.35 13.05
C LYS A 485 6.55 7.55 12.29
N LYS A 486 5.60 8.25 11.66
CA LYS A 486 4.60 7.61 10.79
C LYS A 486 5.28 6.89 9.63
N THR A 487 6.21 7.56 8.92
CA THR A 487 6.96 6.94 7.82
C THR A 487 7.71 5.69 8.29
N ALA A 488 8.40 5.74 9.43
CA ALA A 488 9.09 4.56 9.98
C ALA A 488 8.13 3.38 10.22
N VAL A 489 6.95 3.64 10.80
CA VAL A 489 5.94 2.59 11.04
C VAL A 489 5.41 2.01 9.73
N SER A 490 5.08 2.86 8.74
CA SER A 490 4.57 2.44 7.44
C SER A 490 5.52 1.51 6.67
N TYR A 491 6.83 1.65 6.89
CA TYR A 491 7.86 0.84 6.22
C TYR A 491 8.50 -0.22 7.11
N GLY A 492 8.00 -0.40 8.34
CA GLY A 492 8.51 -1.38 9.30
C GLY A 492 9.96 -1.14 9.71
N CYS A 493 10.34 0.13 9.91
CA CYS A 493 11.70 0.54 10.27
C CYS A 493 11.81 0.87 11.77
N ARG A 494 12.97 0.61 12.36
CA ARG A 494 13.31 1.14 13.68
C ARG A 494 13.80 2.59 13.53
N CYS A 495 13.29 3.51 14.33
CA CYS A 495 13.71 4.90 14.32
C CYS A 495 14.34 5.31 15.65
N ILE A 496 15.57 5.82 15.59
CA ILE A 496 16.27 6.49 16.69
C ILE A 496 16.18 7.99 16.43
N ARG A 497 15.92 8.78 17.47
CA ARG A 497 15.81 10.24 17.37
C ARG A 497 16.70 10.91 18.39
N HIS A 498 17.57 11.80 17.92
CA HIS A 498 18.39 12.64 18.77
C HIS A 498 17.68 13.94 19.13
N THR A 499 17.98 14.46 20.32
CA THR A 499 17.56 15.79 20.76
C THR A 499 18.54 16.88 20.34
N GLU A 500 19.81 16.51 20.12
CA GLU A 500 20.88 17.40 19.70
C GLU A 500 21.62 16.76 18.53
N ARG A 501 22.22 17.61 17.68
CA ARG A 501 22.95 17.15 16.51
C ARG A 501 24.27 16.50 16.92
N THR A 502 24.47 15.25 16.51
CA THR A 502 25.70 14.48 16.77
C THR A 502 26.59 14.39 15.53
N GLY A 503 26.00 14.51 14.34
CA GLY A 503 26.68 14.39 13.06
C GLY A 503 26.44 13.06 12.36
N VAL A 504 26.66 13.05 11.04
CA VAL A 504 26.45 11.88 10.17
C VAL A 504 27.36 10.73 10.57
N ALA A 505 28.64 10.99 10.86
CA ALA A 505 29.61 9.98 11.26
C ALA A 505 29.22 9.28 12.57
N ALA A 506 28.87 10.06 13.60
CA ALA A 506 28.42 9.53 14.89
C ALA A 506 27.13 8.72 14.76
N SER A 507 26.19 9.21 13.95
CA SER A 507 24.93 8.51 13.64
C SER A 507 25.18 7.19 12.91
N ARG A 508 26.07 7.15 11.90
CA ARG A 508 26.46 5.91 11.21
C ARG A 508 27.05 4.88 12.19
N ASP A 509 27.99 5.30 13.04
CA ASP A 509 28.58 4.42 14.05
C ASP A 509 27.56 3.92 15.09
N GLU A 510 26.60 4.76 15.48
CA GLU A 510 25.50 4.34 16.35
C GLU A 510 24.63 3.28 15.69
N GLY A 511 24.24 3.49 14.44
CA GLY A 511 23.49 2.48 13.68
C GLY A 511 24.23 1.16 13.58
N VAL A 512 25.56 1.19 13.39
CA VAL A 512 26.38 -0.04 13.35
C VAL A 512 26.45 -0.71 14.72
N ARG A 513 26.54 0.05 15.82
CA ARG A 513 26.47 -0.53 17.19
C ARG A 513 25.12 -1.20 17.43
N GLU A 514 24.05 -0.54 17.03
CA GLU A 514 22.65 -0.97 17.20
C GLU A 514 22.20 -2.06 16.21
N CYS A 515 22.93 -2.25 15.11
CA CYS A 515 22.69 -3.29 14.11
C CYS A 515 22.81 -4.70 14.72
N ASN A 516 21.81 -5.57 14.51
CA ASN A 516 21.81 -6.94 15.03
C ASN A 516 22.33 -7.98 14.03
N THR A 517 22.64 -7.56 12.81
CA THR A 517 23.04 -8.43 11.71
C THR A 517 24.57 -8.43 11.53
N PRO A 518 25.15 -9.49 10.92
CA PRO A 518 26.58 -9.55 10.69
C PRO A 518 27.07 -8.52 9.65
N TYR A 519 26.20 -8.10 8.73
CA TYR A 519 26.50 -7.13 7.68
C TYR A 519 25.59 -5.92 7.79
N PHE A 520 26.08 -4.77 7.34
CA PHE A 520 25.27 -3.56 7.25
C PHE A 520 25.55 -2.80 5.94
N LEU A 521 24.59 -1.97 5.56
CA LEU A 521 24.68 -0.97 4.50
C LEU A 521 24.50 0.42 5.12
N LEU A 522 25.49 1.29 4.99
CA LEU A 522 25.36 2.72 5.28
C LEU A 522 24.81 3.40 4.04
N LEU A 523 23.74 4.17 4.22
CA LEU A 523 22.98 4.73 3.12
C LEU A 523 22.51 6.15 3.44
N ASP A 524 22.71 7.08 2.51
CA ASP A 524 22.11 8.41 2.61
C ASP A 524 20.59 8.37 2.38
N ALA A 525 19.87 9.34 2.93
CA ALA A 525 18.42 9.31 2.96
C ALA A 525 17.73 9.71 1.65
N HIS A 526 18.49 10.07 0.61
CA HIS A 526 18.02 10.55 -0.68
C HIS A 526 18.62 9.70 -1.83
N MET A 527 18.44 8.39 -1.71
CA MET A 527 19.01 7.37 -2.58
C MET A 527 17.91 6.52 -3.23
N GLU A 528 18.12 6.04 -4.45
CA GLU A 528 17.11 5.27 -5.19
C GLU A 528 17.67 3.96 -5.75
N PHE A 529 17.02 2.84 -5.43
CA PHE A 529 17.40 1.50 -5.87
C PHE A 529 16.56 1.04 -7.07
N TYR A 530 17.18 0.29 -7.99
CA TYR A 530 16.54 -0.13 -9.24
C TYR A 530 16.52 -1.65 -9.46
N GLU A 531 17.57 -2.33 -9.05
CA GLU A 531 17.82 -3.74 -9.42
C GLU A 531 17.26 -4.68 -8.35
N LYS A 532 16.57 -5.75 -8.74
CA LYS A 532 16.06 -6.72 -7.74
C LYS A 532 17.16 -7.62 -7.19
N GLY A 533 17.10 -7.93 -5.89
CA GLY A 533 18.00 -8.88 -5.22
C GLY A 533 19.42 -8.38 -4.99
N TRP A 534 19.60 -7.05 -4.94
CA TRP A 534 20.89 -6.42 -4.66
C TRP A 534 21.42 -6.77 -3.26
N ASP A 535 20.53 -6.93 -2.29
CA ASP A 535 20.81 -7.17 -0.89
C ASP A 535 21.45 -8.54 -0.65
N GLU A 536 20.89 -9.59 -1.24
CA GLU A 536 21.47 -10.94 -1.20
C GLU A 536 22.86 -10.99 -1.86
N ARG A 537 23.05 -10.22 -2.94
CA ARG A 537 24.33 -10.13 -3.64
C ARG A 537 25.41 -9.49 -2.77
N ILE A 538 25.10 -8.36 -2.13
CA ILE A 538 26.02 -7.68 -1.21
C ILE A 538 26.42 -8.60 -0.06
N ILE A 539 25.44 -9.30 0.53
CA ILE A 539 25.72 -10.27 1.61
C ILE A 539 26.72 -11.32 1.13
N ARG A 540 26.52 -11.91 -0.05
CA ARG A 540 27.44 -12.90 -0.62
C ARG A 540 28.83 -12.33 -0.83
N LEU A 541 28.93 -11.14 -1.41
CA LEU A 541 30.21 -10.48 -1.65
C LEU A 541 30.95 -10.17 -0.34
N LEU A 542 30.26 -9.76 0.72
CA LEU A 542 30.86 -9.52 2.04
C LEU A 542 31.31 -10.81 2.72
N GLN A 543 30.59 -11.92 2.52
CA GLN A 543 31.01 -13.24 2.99
C GLN A 543 32.32 -13.68 2.32
N GLU A 544 32.45 -13.43 1.02
CA GLU A 544 33.65 -13.74 0.24
C GLU A 544 34.81 -12.76 0.53
N ASN A 545 34.50 -11.52 0.92
CA ASN A 545 35.46 -10.44 1.12
C ASN A 545 35.34 -9.85 2.54
N SER A 546 35.62 -10.64 3.57
CA SER A 546 35.39 -10.28 4.98
C SER A 546 36.12 -9.01 5.48
N HIS A 547 37.20 -8.59 4.80
CA HIS A 547 37.99 -7.39 5.12
C HIS A 547 37.89 -6.33 4.00
N SER A 548 36.68 -6.08 3.51
CA SER A 548 36.43 -5.06 2.49
C SER A 548 35.33 -4.08 2.86
N LEU A 549 35.36 -2.92 2.19
CA LEU A 549 34.22 -2.03 2.02
C LEU A 549 33.70 -2.20 0.59
N LEU A 550 32.41 -2.46 0.44
CA LEU A 550 31.75 -2.50 -0.87
C LEU A 550 31.03 -1.17 -1.10
N CYS A 551 31.16 -0.54 -2.25
CA CYS A 551 30.31 0.58 -2.65
C CYS A 551 29.60 0.30 -3.97
N SER A 552 28.43 0.92 -4.14
CA SER A 552 27.65 0.82 -5.37
C SER A 552 28.23 1.67 -6.50
N GLN A 553 27.91 1.29 -7.73
CA GLN A 553 27.96 2.20 -8.86
C GLN A 553 26.97 3.35 -8.65
N THR A 554 27.43 4.60 -8.69
CA THR A 554 26.57 5.76 -8.46
C THR A 554 25.99 6.28 -9.77
N ARG A 555 24.67 6.48 -9.80
CA ARG A 555 23.95 7.19 -10.86
C ARG A 555 23.50 8.57 -10.36
N VAL A 556 23.78 9.62 -11.12
CA VAL A 556 23.37 10.99 -10.75
C VAL A 556 21.88 11.19 -11.04
N LEU A 557 21.14 11.68 -10.05
CA LEU A 557 19.77 12.16 -10.17
C LEU A 557 19.69 13.63 -9.76
N TRP A 558 18.89 14.42 -10.47
CA TRP A 558 18.61 15.81 -10.09
C TRP A 558 17.24 15.91 -9.40
N GLU A 559 17.05 16.90 -8.53
CA GLU A 559 15.82 17.07 -7.72
C GLU A 559 14.51 16.98 -8.53
N THR A 560 14.46 17.59 -9.72
CA THR A 560 13.25 17.58 -10.56
C THR A 560 12.97 16.23 -11.21
N ARG A 561 13.95 15.31 -11.25
CA ARG A 561 13.92 14.01 -11.97
C ARG A 561 13.62 14.08 -13.47
N ASP A 562 13.28 15.25 -14.01
CA ASP A 562 12.95 15.52 -15.41
C ASP A 562 14.14 15.37 -16.38
N ASN A 563 15.37 15.48 -15.86
CA ASN A 563 16.61 15.30 -16.61
C ASN A 563 17.48 14.24 -15.93
N CYS A 564 17.04 12.98 -15.90
CA CYS A 564 17.96 11.88 -15.58
C CYS A 564 19.04 11.86 -16.67
N ASP A 565 20.20 12.48 -16.40
CA ASP A 565 21.21 12.75 -17.41
C ASP A 565 21.86 11.43 -17.86
N THR A 566 21.39 10.89 -18.98
CA THR A 566 21.96 9.71 -19.64
C THR A 566 23.32 10.02 -20.29
N ALA A 567 23.81 11.26 -20.19
CA ALA A 567 25.02 11.74 -20.85
C ALA A 567 26.26 11.89 -19.93
N GLN A 568 26.14 11.70 -18.61
CA GLN A 568 27.33 11.74 -17.74
C GLN A 568 28.12 10.44 -17.81
N SER A 569 29.44 10.56 -17.98
CA SER A 569 30.35 9.42 -17.98
C SER A 569 30.22 8.64 -16.68
N PRO A 570 30.16 7.30 -16.70
CA PRO A 570 30.10 6.50 -15.48
C PRO A 570 31.29 6.81 -14.57
N VAL A 571 31.03 6.84 -13.26
CA VAL A 571 32.03 7.06 -12.21
C VAL A 571 32.37 5.74 -11.52
N PHE A 572 33.64 5.45 -11.31
CA PHE A 572 34.14 4.17 -10.81
C PHE A 572 34.80 4.34 -9.44
N GLY A 573 34.00 4.78 -8.46
CA GLY A 573 34.50 5.14 -7.12
C GLY A 573 35.33 6.42 -7.13
N ALA A 574 36.24 6.56 -6.17
CA ALA A 574 37.12 7.72 -6.06
C ALA A 574 38.59 7.32 -5.89
N CYS A 575 39.48 8.22 -6.30
CA CYS A 575 40.92 8.16 -6.05
C CYS A 575 41.37 9.39 -5.26
N PHE A 576 42.45 9.25 -4.49
CA PHE A 576 43.09 10.40 -3.89
C PHE A 576 43.79 11.20 -4.98
N ASP A 577 43.60 12.52 -5.01
CA ASP A 577 44.09 13.37 -6.11
C ASP A 577 45.61 13.23 -6.36
N GLN A 578 46.34 12.85 -5.32
CA GLN A 578 47.76 12.46 -5.30
C GLN A 578 47.96 11.44 -4.17
N GLU A 579 49.00 10.58 -4.24
CA GLU A 579 49.34 9.60 -3.18
C GLU A 579 49.34 10.19 -1.75
N ASN A 580 49.52 11.52 -1.63
CA ASN A 580 49.63 12.24 -0.38
C ASN A 580 48.54 13.32 -0.17
N SER A 581 47.39 13.23 -0.86
CA SER A 581 46.22 14.11 -0.64
C SER A 581 45.29 13.56 0.44
N ILE A 582 44.54 14.46 1.08
CA ILE A 582 43.42 14.11 1.98
C ILE A 582 42.06 14.13 1.26
N GLN A 583 41.99 14.77 0.09
CA GLN A 583 40.77 14.85 -0.71
C GLN A 583 40.76 13.81 -1.82
N CYS A 584 39.57 13.32 -2.12
CA CYS A 584 39.34 12.39 -3.22
C CYS A 584 38.51 13.05 -4.34
N SER A 585 38.76 12.64 -5.57
CA SER A 585 37.98 12.99 -6.74
C SER A 585 37.33 11.75 -7.35
N TRP A 586 36.22 11.96 -8.06
CA TRP A 586 35.55 10.88 -8.78
C TRP A 586 36.48 10.30 -9.83
N ASN A 587 36.60 8.98 -9.86
CA ASN A 587 37.34 8.30 -10.91
C ASN A 587 36.42 8.11 -12.13
N HIS A 588 36.77 8.68 -13.27
CA HIS A 588 36.00 8.55 -14.52
C HIS A 588 36.53 7.44 -15.44
N GLN A 589 37.58 6.73 -15.02
CA GLN A 589 38.18 5.62 -15.77
C GLN A 589 38.00 4.31 -15.00
N ASP A 590 37.40 3.31 -15.64
CA ASP A 590 37.24 1.98 -15.05
C ASP A 590 38.62 1.37 -14.72
N PRO A 591 38.95 1.12 -13.44
CA PRO A 591 40.26 0.59 -13.05
C PRO A 591 40.41 -0.91 -13.38
N ASP A 592 39.30 -1.65 -13.55
CA ASP A 592 39.33 -3.07 -13.90
C ASP A 592 38.31 -3.43 -15.01
N PRO A 593 38.51 -2.98 -16.27
CA PRO A 593 37.56 -3.22 -17.35
C PRO A 593 37.20 -4.70 -17.53
N GLY A 594 35.90 -5.00 -17.64
CA GLY A 594 35.38 -6.36 -17.83
C GLY A 594 35.27 -7.22 -16.58
N LYS A 595 35.69 -6.74 -15.41
CA LYS A 595 35.42 -7.39 -14.11
C LYS A 595 34.17 -6.80 -13.45
N PRO A 596 33.37 -7.62 -12.73
CA PRO A 596 32.20 -7.14 -11.99
C PRO A 596 32.58 -6.33 -10.73
N LEU A 597 33.78 -6.57 -10.20
CA LEU A 597 34.35 -5.87 -9.05
C LEU A 597 35.61 -5.11 -9.48
N SER A 598 35.73 -3.88 -8.97
CA SER A 598 36.91 -3.04 -9.15
C SER A 598 37.55 -2.69 -7.82
N VAL A 599 38.88 -2.77 -7.73
CA VAL A 599 39.60 -2.24 -6.57
C VAL A 599 39.70 -0.73 -6.72
N ILE A 600 39.26 0.00 -5.72
CA ILE A 600 39.27 1.46 -5.68
C ILE A 600 40.02 1.95 -4.44
N GLU A 601 40.53 3.18 -4.47
CA GLU A 601 41.25 3.75 -3.33
C GLU A 601 40.30 4.31 -2.27
N CYS A 602 39.20 4.92 -2.71
CA CYS A 602 38.21 5.53 -1.83
C CYS A 602 36.80 5.18 -2.29
N ILE A 603 35.96 4.73 -1.36
CA ILE A 603 34.51 4.63 -1.59
C ILE A 603 33.93 6.04 -1.77
N ARG A 604 32.86 6.16 -2.57
CA ARG A 604 32.14 7.42 -2.74
C ARG A 604 30.72 7.18 -3.22
N GLY A 605 29.79 8.01 -2.78
CA GLY A 605 28.42 8.08 -3.33
C GLY A 605 27.33 7.67 -2.36
N GLY A 606 27.58 7.67 -1.05
CA GLY A 606 26.50 7.59 -0.05
C GLY A 606 25.85 6.22 0.10
N ALA A 607 26.35 5.16 -0.55
CA ALA A 607 25.86 3.78 -0.42
C ALA A 607 27.04 2.80 -0.36
N TYR A 608 27.36 2.32 0.84
CA TYR A 608 28.45 1.37 1.04
C TYR A 608 28.25 0.41 2.22
N ALA A 609 28.72 -0.82 2.06
CA ALA A 609 28.44 -1.94 2.96
C ALA A 609 29.73 -2.56 3.52
N CYS A 610 29.63 -3.11 4.73
CA CYS A 610 30.74 -3.72 5.44
C CYS A 610 30.23 -4.82 6.40
N SER A 611 31.15 -5.66 6.89
CA SER A 611 30.87 -6.50 8.05
C SER A 611 30.96 -5.70 9.35
N LYS A 612 30.05 -5.95 10.30
CA LYS A 612 30.05 -5.32 11.61
C LYS A 612 31.37 -5.56 12.36
N ALA A 613 31.89 -6.78 12.27
CA ALA A 613 33.15 -7.14 12.91
C ALA A 613 34.34 -6.36 12.36
N TYR A 614 34.43 -6.19 11.03
CA TYR A 614 35.53 -5.44 10.43
C TYR A 614 35.42 -3.93 10.70
N TRP A 615 34.20 -3.37 10.65
CA TRP A 615 33.97 -1.98 11.05
C TRP A 615 34.43 -1.70 12.49
N GLN A 616 34.10 -2.60 13.42
CA GLN A 616 34.55 -2.51 14.81
C GLN A 616 36.07 -2.65 14.93
N HIS A 617 36.70 -3.52 14.14
CA HIS A 617 38.16 -3.64 14.08
C HIS A 617 38.85 -2.35 13.58
N LEU A 618 38.17 -1.54 12.77
CA LEU A 618 38.70 -0.26 12.28
C LEU A 618 38.37 0.92 13.22
N HIS A 619 37.61 0.69 14.30
CA HIS A 619 37.00 1.76 15.10
C HIS A 619 36.18 2.74 14.25
N GLY A 620 35.47 2.25 13.22
CA GLY A 620 34.52 3.00 12.42
C GLY A 620 34.95 4.42 12.03
N LEU A 621 34.06 5.38 12.27
CA LEU A 621 34.25 6.81 11.99
C LEU A 621 34.59 7.62 13.26
N GLU A 622 35.06 6.96 14.31
CA GLU A 622 35.33 7.59 15.60
C GLU A 622 36.23 8.83 15.45
N GLY A 623 35.81 9.93 16.09
CA GLY A 623 36.53 11.20 16.14
C GLY A 623 36.04 12.26 15.18
N LEU A 624 35.39 11.90 14.07
CA LEU A 624 34.79 12.88 13.17
C LEU A 624 33.62 13.61 13.87
N VAL A 625 33.45 14.88 13.55
CA VAL A 625 32.35 15.70 14.06
C VAL A 625 31.46 16.18 12.92
N HIS A 626 30.16 16.19 13.16
CA HIS A 626 29.16 16.81 12.30
C HIS A 626 29.10 16.28 10.86
N TYR A 627 29.85 16.85 9.90
CA TYR A 627 29.75 16.50 8.47
C TYR A 627 31.12 16.52 7.77
N GLY A 628 31.30 15.58 6.83
CA GLY A 628 32.42 15.52 5.88
C GLY A 628 33.58 14.63 6.31
N PHE A 629 34.28 14.09 5.30
CA PHE A 629 35.50 13.26 5.40
C PHE A 629 35.33 11.85 5.98
N ASP A 630 34.09 11.37 6.09
CA ASP A 630 33.75 10.03 6.55
C ASP A 630 34.17 8.94 5.55
N GLU A 631 33.91 9.14 4.26
CA GLU A 631 34.31 8.21 3.20
C GLU A 631 35.85 8.14 3.07
N GLU A 632 36.55 9.28 3.16
CA GLU A 632 38.01 9.35 3.10
C GLU A 632 38.65 8.71 4.33
N LEU A 633 38.17 9.01 5.55
CA LEU A 633 38.70 8.44 6.78
C LEU A 633 38.59 6.91 6.75
N ILE A 634 37.40 6.37 6.47
CA ILE A 634 37.19 4.93 6.53
C ILE A 634 37.95 4.19 5.42
N SER A 635 37.99 4.75 4.21
CA SER A 635 38.75 4.16 3.11
C SER A 635 40.24 4.04 3.45
N ARG A 636 40.79 5.07 4.11
CA ARG A 636 42.19 5.08 4.54
C ARG A 636 42.44 4.09 5.68
N LYS A 637 41.54 3.99 6.65
CA LYS A 637 41.59 2.95 7.70
C LYS A 637 41.58 1.55 7.10
N VAL A 638 40.74 1.29 6.10
CA VAL A 638 40.71 0.00 5.38
C VAL A 638 42.03 -0.28 4.70
N TYR A 639 42.57 0.68 3.94
CA TYR A 639 43.83 0.53 3.24
C TYR A 639 44.99 0.21 4.20
N GLU A 640 45.14 1.00 5.27
CA GLU A 640 46.19 0.83 6.29
C GLU A 640 46.04 -0.49 7.06
N GLY A 641 44.80 -0.89 7.36
CA GLY A 641 44.45 -2.18 7.98
C GLY A 641 44.65 -3.40 7.06
N GLY A 642 45.09 -3.20 5.82
CA GLY A 642 45.34 -4.25 4.84
C GLY A 642 44.09 -4.82 4.17
N GLY A 643 42.95 -4.15 4.29
CA GLY A 643 41.73 -4.47 3.56
C GLY A 643 41.66 -3.82 2.18
N THR A 644 40.49 -3.87 1.57
CA THR A 644 40.27 -3.39 0.20
C THR A 644 38.93 -2.66 0.08
N CYS A 645 38.91 -1.50 -0.59
CA CYS A 645 37.67 -0.88 -1.05
C CYS A 645 37.32 -1.43 -2.44
N LEU A 646 36.08 -1.87 -2.62
CA LEU A 646 35.61 -2.54 -3.83
C LEU A 646 34.36 -1.83 -4.37
N LEU A 647 34.39 -1.50 -5.65
CA LEU A 647 33.23 -1.06 -6.41
C LEU A 647 32.51 -2.26 -7.01
N VAL A 648 31.20 -2.35 -6.77
CA VAL A 648 30.32 -3.37 -7.37
C VAL A 648 29.63 -2.75 -8.59
N LYS A 649 30.11 -3.05 -9.80
CA LYS A 649 29.70 -2.35 -11.03
C LYS A 649 28.29 -2.68 -11.48
N ASP A 650 27.80 -3.87 -11.12
CA ASP A 650 26.46 -4.35 -11.44
C ASP A 650 25.46 -4.09 -10.31
N TRP A 651 25.82 -3.24 -9.35
CA TRP A 651 24.94 -2.72 -8.30
C TRP A 651 24.85 -1.20 -8.41
N THR A 652 23.79 -0.70 -9.07
CA THR A 652 23.60 0.73 -9.31
C THR A 652 22.64 1.37 -8.31
N VAL A 653 23.05 2.46 -7.67
CA VAL A 653 22.20 3.26 -6.79
C VAL A 653 22.17 4.71 -7.28
N GLY A 654 20.97 5.26 -7.40
CA GLY A 654 20.74 6.66 -7.76
C GLY A 654 20.99 7.56 -6.55
N HIS A 655 21.76 8.63 -6.73
CA HIS A 655 22.02 9.65 -5.72
C HIS A 655 21.38 10.97 -6.15
N VAL A 656 20.47 11.51 -5.33
CA VAL A 656 19.82 12.80 -5.62
C VAL A 656 20.74 13.95 -5.24
N TYR A 657 21.23 14.70 -6.22
CA TYR A 657 22.06 15.88 -6.02
C TYR A 657 21.20 17.13 -5.86
N ARG A 658 21.47 17.85 -4.76
CA ARG A 658 20.80 19.10 -4.41
C ARG A 658 21.72 20.28 -4.62
N GLN A 659 21.14 21.45 -4.87
CA GLN A 659 21.92 22.70 -4.95
C GLN A 659 22.38 23.21 -3.58
N LYS A 660 21.70 22.79 -2.50
CA LYS A 660 22.00 23.24 -1.13
C LYS A 660 21.72 22.14 -0.12
N PHE A 661 22.54 22.06 0.93
CA PHE A 661 22.27 21.21 2.09
C PHE A 661 21.02 21.67 2.86
N PRO A 662 20.23 20.74 3.42
CA PRO A 662 19.07 21.06 4.26
C PRO A 662 19.45 21.49 5.70
N TYR A 663 20.75 21.62 5.98
CA TYR A 663 21.33 22.03 7.26
C TYR A 663 22.55 22.92 7.05
N ASN A 664 22.96 23.62 8.12
CA ASN A 664 24.15 24.46 8.09
C ASN A 664 25.42 23.60 8.25
N VAL A 665 26.42 23.83 7.42
CA VAL A 665 27.73 23.18 7.51
C VAL A 665 28.73 24.19 8.06
N GLU A 666 29.32 23.91 9.22
CA GLU A 666 30.30 24.81 9.83
C GLU A 666 31.71 24.50 9.31
N ASN A 667 32.36 25.48 8.68
CA ASN A 667 33.70 25.31 8.11
C ASN A 667 34.74 24.82 9.14
N LYS A 668 34.61 25.18 10.43
CA LYS A 668 35.55 24.71 11.47
C LYS A 668 35.52 23.20 11.66
N ASP A 669 34.37 22.55 11.46
CA ASP A 669 34.20 21.12 11.66
C ASP A 669 34.81 20.34 10.49
N LEU A 670 34.64 20.85 9.26
CA LEU A 670 35.34 20.34 8.08
C LEU A 670 36.86 20.42 8.26
N VAL A 671 37.38 21.57 8.70
CA VAL A 671 38.82 21.75 8.92
C VAL A 671 39.33 20.86 10.06
N TYR A 672 38.55 20.68 11.13
CA TYR A 672 38.87 19.75 12.20
C TYR A 672 38.94 18.30 11.69
N ASN A 673 37.96 17.85 10.90
CA ASN A 673 37.94 16.50 10.33
C ASN A 673 39.15 16.26 9.41
N GLN A 674 39.55 17.27 8.62
CA GLN A 674 40.78 17.22 7.82
C GLN A 674 42.03 17.09 8.69
N LEU A 675 42.14 17.92 9.74
CA LEU A 675 43.26 17.87 10.67
C LEU A 675 43.33 16.51 11.38
N LEU A 676 42.19 15.91 11.73
CA LEU A 676 42.14 14.60 12.36
C LEU A 676 42.73 13.51 11.45
N ILE A 677 42.35 13.49 10.16
CA ILE A 677 42.93 12.56 9.18
C ILE A 677 44.43 12.83 9.00
N ILE A 678 44.84 14.10 8.97
CA ILE A 678 46.26 14.46 8.92
C ILE A 678 47.01 13.88 10.12
N GLU A 679 46.46 14.03 11.32
CA GLU A 679 47.05 13.53 12.56
C GLU A 679 47.20 12.00 12.57
N PHE A 680 46.19 11.27 12.10
CA PHE A 680 46.20 9.81 12.10
C PHE A 680 47.25 9.21 11.16
N PHE A 681 47.41 9.78 9.97
CA PHE A 681 48.07 9.06 8.88
C PHE A 681 49.29 9.76 8.29
N PHE A 682 49.57 11.02 8.64
CA PHE A 682 50.72 11.76 8.10
C PHE A 682 51.71 12.13 9.19
N GLU A 683 53.00 12.15 8.83
CA GLU A 683 54.11 12.47 9.73
C GLU A 683 55.17 13.31 9.00
N GLY A 684 56.13 13.86 9.74
CA GLY A 684 57.28 14.60 9.19
C GLY A 684 56.89 15.88 8.42
N GLU A 685 57.69 16.20 7.40
CA GLU A 685 57.55 17.38 6.55
C GLU A 685 56.17 17.42 5.86
N ARG A 686 55.67 16.27 5.41
CA ARG A 686 54.38 16.23 4.70
C ARG A 686 53.20 16.62 5.58
N LYS A 687 53.21 16.21 6.85
CA LYS A 687 52.20 16.66 7.82
C LYS A 687 52.27 18.18 7.97
N GLN A 688 53.47 18.75 8.06
CA GLN A 688 53.66 20.20 8.20
C GLN A 688 53.12 20.96 6.97
N ASP A 689 53.37 20.47 5.76
CA ASP A 689 52.86 21.08 4.52
C ASP A 689 51.33 21.10 4.47
N LEU A 690 50.68 19.98 4.79
CA LEU A 690 49.22 19.86 4.78
C LEU A 690 48.58 20.78 5.83
N VAL A 691 49.14 20.82 7.04
CA VAL A 691 48.69 21.71 8.11
C VAL A 691 48.87 23.19 7.72
N GLN A 692 50.02 23.55 7.15
CA GLN A 692 50.31 24.91 6.70
C GLN A 692 49.37 25.34 5.57
N SER A 693 49.06 24.43 4.64
CA SER A 693 48.09 24.66 3.57
C SER A 693 46.70 24.99 4.13
N LEU A 694 46.19 24.16 5.05
CA LEU A 694 44.91 24.42 5.72
C LEU A 694 44.92 25.75 6.50
N GLN A 695 46.01 26.06 7.19
CA GLN A 695 46.14 27.33 7.90
C GLN A 695 46.07 28.53 6.95
N ASN A 696 46.77 28.46 5.81
CA ASN A 696 46.78 29.51 4.80
C ASN A 696 45.39 29.70 4.15
N THR A 697 44.65 28.61 3.94
CA THR A 697 43.31 28.66 3.33
C THR A 697 42.24 29.16 4.28
N TYR A 698 42.26 28.73 5.55
CA TYR A 698 41.12 28.90 6.47
C TYR A 698 41.35 29.90 7.62
N GLY A 699 42.58 30.37 7.84
CA GLY A 699 42.90 31.45 8.79
C GLY A 699 42.35 31.19 10.20
N ASP A 700 41.49 32.07 10.70
CA ASP A 700 40.90 31.95 12.04
C ASP A 700 40.05 30.68 12.24
N THR A 701 39.46 30.15 11.17
CA THR A 701 38.71 28.90 11.22
C THR A 701 39.63 27.73 11.54
N PHE A 702 40.85 27.74 10.98
CA PHE A 702 41.89 26.76 11.30
C PHE A 702 42.30 26.85 12.77
N ASN A 703 42.50 28.06 13.30
CA ASN A 703 42.90 28.23 14.71
C ASN A 703 41.87 27.62 15.68
N ARG A 704 40.58 27.73 15.38
CA ARG A 704 39.49 27.10 16.16
C ARG A 704 39.50 25.57 16.06
N ALA A 705 39.68 25.05 14.85
CA ALA A 705 39.79 23.61 14.63
C ALA A 705 41.04 23.01 15.30
N GLU A 706 42.16 23.72 15.28
CA GLU A 706 43.40 23.32 15.95
C GLU A 706 43.24 23.25 17.48
N GLN A 707 42.48 24.17 18.07
CA GLN A 707 42.12 24.10 19.50
C GLN A 707 41.30 22.84 19.83
N MET A 708 40.39 22.43 18.94
CA MET A 708 39.63 21.19 19.10
C MET A 708 40.54 19.95 19.02
N ILE A 709 41.52 19.93 18.10
CA ILE A 709 42.54 18.87 18.04
C ILE A 709 43.35 18.81 19.34
N LYS A 710 43.81 19.96 19.85
CA LYS A 710 44.56 20.05 21.11
C LYS A 710 43.74 19.54 22.30
N ALA A 711 42.44 19.84 22.35
CA ALA A 711 41.54 19.34 23.39
C ALA A 711 41.41 17.81 23.37
N ASN A 712 41.47 17.18 22.19
CA ASN A 712 41.33 15.74 22.01
C ASN A 712 42.67 14.98 21.85
N TYR A 713 43.81 15.65 21.99
CA TYR A 713 45.14 15.12 21.64
C TYR A 713 45.47 13.76 22.28
N LYS A 714 45.14 13.57 23.57
CA LYS A 714 45.39 12.30 24.26
C LYS A 714 44.64 11.12 23.64
N TRP A 715 43.41 11.35 23.19
CA TRP A 715 42.61 10.32 22.52
C TRP A 715 43.14 10.07 21.10
N ILE A 716 43.48 11.14 20.37
CA ILE A 716 44.08 11.05 19.02
C ILE A 716 45.37 10.21 19.03
N GLU A 717 46.26 10.42 20.00
CA GLU A 717 47.51 9.65 20.11
C GLU A 717 47.25 8.16 20.40
N LYS A 718 46.25 7.86 21.23
CA LYS A 718 45.83 6.48 21.51
C LYS A 718 45.30 5.81 20.24
N GLU A 719 44.45 6.51 19.49
CA GLU A 719 43.86 6.01 18.26
C GLU A 719 44.91 5.82 17.16
N LYS A 720 45.85 6.76 17.04
CA LYS A 720 47.01 6.64 16.14
C LYS A 720 47.87 5.42 16.47
N ALA A 721 48.13 5.17 17.75
CA ALA A 721 48.86 3.98 18.18
C ALA A 721 48.10 2.68 17.85
N TYR A 722 46.77 2.69 18.00
CA TYR A 722 45.94 1.56 17.60
C TYR A 722 45.99 1.30 16.09
N LEU A 723 45.79 2.33 15.27
CA LEU A 723 45.88 2.23 13.80
C LEU A 723 47.24 1.70 13.35
N LYS A 724 48.33 2.14 13.99
CA LYS A 724 49.68 1.59 13.77
C LYS A 724 49.79 0.10 14.16
N SER A 725 49.08 -0.33 15.19
CA SER A 725 49.12 -1.73 15.66
C SER A 725 48.38 -2.71 14.73
N ILE A 726 47.36 -2.24 14.00
CA ILE A 726 46.61 -3.04 13.03
C ILE A 726 47.13 -2.87 11.60
N LYS A 727 48.11 -1.99 11.40
CA LYS A 727 48.73 -1.72 10.11
C LYS A 727 49.42 -2.97 9.58
N LYS A 728 49.02 -3.40 8.38
CA LYS A 728 49.56 -4.60 7.72
C LYS A 728 50.38 -4.31 6.46
N ARG A 729 50.51 -3.04 6.09
CA ARG A 729 51.24 -2.57 4.92
C ARG A 729 52.36 -1.62 5.27
#